data_AF-A0AAU1S928-F1
#
_entry.id   AF-A0AAU1S928-F1
#
_cell.length_a   1.000
_cell.length_b   1.000
_cell.length_c   1.000
_cell.angle_alpha   90.00
_cell.angle_beta   90.00
_cell.angle_gamma   90.00
#
_symmetry.space_group_name_H-M   'P 1'
#
loop_
_entity.id
_entity.type
_entity.pdbx_description
1 polymer ?
#
loop_
_entity_poly.entity_id
_entity_poly.type
_entity_poly.pdbx_seq_one_letter_code
_entity_poly.pdbx_strand_id
1 'polypeptide(L)'
;MRRLSSEFVGCHRIELGRLSEATSTELAADVMGAAPDPKLAAMISGAGGNPLLIVELVQGLREEGSVEISHERARLLDERIPRRVRDLAQHWLDSLSDKARQLVQVAAAVGGSFMVVEVASMLRETTASMLPALNETIASGLLICPGEQTVFQHELVRRSIADALPAAVRQALRQDVSALRRQHCLQVPMPPEFLVTGGRPAGTPVPGSTDAPAPLPAPAPLPASSTEPGIVHRLLPALLMARSTRTEPLPLGLADELRASLTAVLQAHYADVELTGTADAPLAERADRITRNTVSLFADGVQRATTRARAILATHQGRDDEADAVTATVVMSNLEWAVGNLAEGLRWGQRAVQCLGPATPPMWSPYVRLALATKLSDIGRFEEAEGLISTARTEAEALGQPHTATPSIARAMLLLQSSRLQEAQDSARAGLEVAAKTGGGWVVPVGQAVLILVALRRGDLASAADYAWRCRAAVGADSTVFPSIHFDWGECLVATAQLGARRTAELLTTTYAHLLTSPQLFVEEAAAAAWFVRLALAADDMPLASTVVTAAERFAAANPGRPTLAVAALHARGLLERDSEALRQAAREHVSPCAGALAEEDLGILLSAQEEKNGALGAAALRSALQRFVQIGSQGDIERIRAFMEEHGTPVTSTPRQGRPATAGWEALTETERSIAHLVSDGLTNRQVARRVSLSPHTVNYHLRAIFRKLGIGSRVEVARHITHSA
;
A
#
# COMPACT_ATOMS: atom_id res chain seq x y z
N MET A 1 12.82 -31.63 -26.34
CA MET A 1 13.33 -32.86 -25.67
C MET A 1 12.23 -33.93 -25.50
N ARG A 2 11.45 -34.27 -26.53
CA ARG A 2 10.51 -35.40 -26.49
C ARG A 2 11.09 -36.53 -27.34
N ARG A 3 11.77 -37.51 -26.72
CA ARG A 3 12.04 -38.89 -27.19
C ARG A 3 13.17 -39.55 -26.39
N LEU A 4 13.10 -39.55 -25.07
CA LEU A 4 13.91 -40.45 -24.22
C LEU A 4 13.10 -40.73 -22.95
N SER A 5 11.95 -41.38 -23.11
CA SER A 5 11.14 -41.80 -21.97
C SER A 5 10.74 -43.25 -22.16
N SER A 6 11.13 -44.05 -21.17
CA SER A 6 11.04 -45.51 -21.03
C SER A 6 12.15 -46.31 -21.72
N GLU A 7 12.79 -47.22 -20.97
CA GLU A 7 13.78 -48.25 -21.39
C GLU A 7 15.29 -48.02 -21.15
N PHE A 8 15.71 -47.31 -20.10
CA PHE A 8 17.07 -47.51 -19.57
C PHE A 8 17.04 -47.83 -18.07
N VAL A 9 16.95 -49.13 -17.75
CA VAL A 9 17.18 -49.66 -16.41
C VAL A 9 18.69 -49.56 -16.13
N GLY A 10 19.08 -48.74 -15.15
CA GLY A 10 20.48 -48.57 -14.72
C GLY A 10 21.10 -47.18 -14.91
N CYS A 11 20.37 -46.18 -15.41
CA CYS A 11 20.87 -44.81 -15.57
C CYS A 11 20.48 -43.89 -14.41
N HIS A 12 21.45 -43.11 -13.90
CA HIS A 12 21.20 -41.99 -12.99
C HIS A 12 20.89 -40.72 -13.78
N ARG A 13 19.69 -40.16 -13.58
CA ARG A 13 19.32 -38.85 -14.13
C ARG A 13 19.76 -37.77 -13.15
N ILE A 14 20.62 -36.86 -13.61
CA ILE A 14 20.97 -35.64 -12.89
C ILE A 14 20.12 -34.51 -13.46
N GLU A 15 19.27 -33.91 -12.65
CA GLU A 15 18.52 -32.72 -13.03
C GLU A 15 19.38 -31.49 -12.79
N LEU A 16 19.69 -30.77 -13.87
CA LEU A 16 20.41 -29.50 -13.77
C LEU A 16 19.42 -28.40 -13.40
N GLY A 17 19.62 -27.81 -12.23
CA GLY A 17 18.89 -26.63 -11.78
C GLY A 17 19.29 -25.36 -12.55
N ARG A 18 18.59 -24.27 -12.26
CA ARG A 18 18.93 -22.94 -12.77
C ARG A 18 20.22 -22.44 -12.12
N LEU A 19 20.95 -21.60 -12.82
CA LEU A 19 22.10 -20.92 -12.25
C LEU A 19 21.64 -19.96 -11.14
N SER A 20 22.42 -19.88 -10.07
CA SER A 20 22.25 -18.83 -9.06
C SER A 20 22.51 -17.45 -9.67
N GLU A 21 22.08 -16.38 -9.01
CA GLU A 21 22.36 -15.01 -9.46
C GLU A 21 23.86 -14.72 -9.53
N ALA A 22 24.63 -15.20 -8.54
CA ALA A 22 26.09 -15.10 -8.52
C ALA A 22 26.71 -15.83 -9.72
N THR A 23 26.32 -17.08 -9.97
CA THR A 23 26.83 -17.88 -11.09
C THR A 23 26.38 -17.35 -12.46
N SER A 24 25.20 -16.74 -12.53
CA SER A 24 24.71 -16.08 -13.75
C SER A 24 25.54 -14.84 -14.10
N THR A 25 25.96 -14.11 -13.06
CA THR A 25 26.83 -12.92 -13.18
C THR A 25 28.26 -13.33 -13.56
N GLU A 26 28.77 -14.40 -12.97
CA GLU A 26 30.07 -15.00 -13.31
C GLU A 26 30.11 -15.47 -14.77
N LEU A 27 29.09 -16.22 -15.21
CA LEU A 27 28.96 -16.64 -16.61
C LEU A 27 28.92 -15.44 -17.57
N ALA A 28 28.18 -14.39 -17.22
CA ALA A 28 28.13 -13.18 -18.03
C ALA A 28 29.50 -12.47 -18.08
N ALA A 29 30.21 -12.41 -16.95
CA ALA A 29 31.55 -11.83 -16.88
C ALA A 29 32.56 -12.59 -17.75
N ASP A 30 32.51 -13.93 -17.73
CA ASP A 30 33.36 -14.81 -18.54
C ASP A 30 33.11 -14.60 -20.04
N VAL A 31 31.84 -14.50 -20.44
CA VAL A 31 31.47 -14.29 -21.86
C VAL A 31 31.84 -12.88 -22.34
N MET A 32 31.78 -11.88 -21.46
CA MET A 32 32.15 -10.49 -21.76
C MET A 32 33.66 -10.25 -21.74
N GLY A 33 34.39 -11.01 -20.92
CA GLY A 33 35.76 -10.68 -20.51
C GLY A 33 35.85 -9.50 -19.54
N ALA A 34 34.75 -9.11 -18.90
CA ALA A 34 34.68 -7.99 -17.95
C ALA A 34 33.46 -8.13 -17.02
N ALA A 35 33.58 -7.67 -15.78
CA ALA A 35 32.50 -7.77 -14.80
C ALA A 35 31.33 -6.84 -15.18
N PRO A 36 30.08 -7.33 -15.18
CA PRO A 36 28.92 -6.51 -15.52
C PRO A 36 28.69 -5.41 -14.47
N ASP A 37 28.29 -4.23 -14.92
CA ASP A 37 27.81 -3.18 -14.03
C ASP A 37 26.44 -3.53 -13.41
N PRO A 38 25.98 -2.82 -12.37
CA PRO A 38 24.72 -3.17 -11.69
C PRO A 38 23.49 -3.16 -12.61
N LYS A 39 23.49 -2.34 -13.66
CA LYS A 39 22.39 -2.29 -14.62
C LYS A 39 22.37 -3.53 -15.51
N LEU A 40 23.54 -3.93 -16.01
CA LEU A 40 23.72 -5.15 -16.78
C LEU A 40 23.40 -6.38 -15.92
N ALA A 41 23.84 -6.41 -14.65
CA ALA A 41 23.51 -7.48 -13.70
C ALA A 41 21.99 -7.61 -13.49
N ALA A 42 21.26 -6.49 -13.33
CA ALA A 42 19.81 -6.50 -13.22
C ALA A 42 19.13 -7.03 -14.52
N MET A 43 19.66 -6.67 -15.69
CA MET A 43 19.15 -7.20 -16.97
C MET A 43 19.44 -8.71 -17.12
N ILE A 44 20.60 -9.18 -16.67
CA ILE A 44 20.99 -10.60 -16.62
C ILE A 44 20.07 -11.39 -15.69
N SER A 45 19.68 -10.83 -14.54
CA SER A 45 18.72 -11.46 -13.62
C SER A 45 17.39 -11.79 -14.30
N GLY A 46 16.97 -10.97 -15.29
CA GLY A 46 15.80 -11.23 -16.14
C GLY A 46 15.88 -12.50 -16.99
N ALA A 47 17.04 -13.12 -17.14
CA ALA A 47 17.22 -14.44 -17.76
C ALA A 47 16.82 -15.59 -16.82
N GLY A 48 16.56 -15.33 -15.54
CA GLY A 48 16.08 -16.33 -14.58
C GLY A 48 17.01 -17.52 -14.43
N GLY A 49 18.33 -17.31 -14.50
CA GLY A 49 19.34 -18.36 -14.36
C GLY A 49 19.43 -19.34 -15.54
N ASN A 50 18.91 -18.98 -16.72
CA ASN A 50 19.06 -19.77 -17.94
C ASN A 50 20.37 -19.40 -18.67
N PRO A 51 21.36 -20.31 -18.73
CA PRO A 51 22.68 -20.02 -19.32
C PRO A 51 22.61 -19.53 -20.77
N LEU A 52 21.72 -20.11 -21.58
CA LEU A 52 21.58 -19.75 -22.99
C LEU A 52 21.07 -18.31 -23.15
N LEU A 53 20.05 -17.92 -22.38
CA LEU A 53 19.53 -16.54 -22.42
C LEU A 53 20.57 -15.53 -21.96
N ILE A 54 21.38 -15.88 -20.96
CA ILE A 54 22.48 -15.03 -20.46
C ILE A 54 23.51 -14.81 -21.56
N VAL A 55 23.96 -15.89 -22.22
CA VAL A 55 24.94 -15.82 -23.31
C VAL A 55 24.40 -14.99 -24.49
N GLU A 56 23.17 -15.23 -24.94
CA GLU A 56 22.57 -14.51 -26.07
C GLU A 56 22.32 -13.03 -25.75
N LEU A 57 21.93 -12.71 -24.51
CA LEU A 57 21.79 -11.33 -24.04
C LEU A 57 23.12 -10.60 -24.13
N VAL A 58 24.15 -11.19 -23.53
CA VAL A 58 25.47 -10.60 -23.40
C VAL A 58 26.14 -10.42 -24.77
N GLN A 59 26.10 -11.45 -25.62
CA GLN A 59 26.64 -11.37 -26.99
C GLN A 59 25.88 -10.36 -27.84
N GLY A 60 24.53 -10.34 -27.76
CA GLY A 60 23.72 -9.39 -28.50
C GLY A 60 23.96 -7.95 -28.10
N LEU A 61 24.11 -7.67 -26.80
CA LEU A 61 24.47 -6.34 -26.30
C LEU A 61 25.84 -5.88 -26.83
N ARG A 62 26.82 -6.80 -26.94
CA ARG A 62 28.14 -6.49 -27.49
C ARG A 62 28.08 -6.20 -28.99
N GLU A 63 27.38 -7.02 -29.75
CA GLU A 63 27.23 -6.86 -31.22
C GLU A 63 26.48 -5.59 -31.60
N GLU A 64 25.49 -5.20 -30.81
CA GLU A 64 24.68 -4.00 -31.04
C GLU A 64 25.30 -2.73 -30.44
N GLY A 65 26.53 -2.82 -29.90
CA GLY A 65 27.21 -1.68 -29.27
C GLY A 65 26.45 -1.10 -28.08
N SER A 66 25.62 -1.91 -27.42
CA SER A 66 24.77 -1.51 -26.29
C SER A 66 25.47 -1.70 -24.94
N VAL A 67 26.71 -2.20 -24.94
CA VAL A 67 27.59 -2.25 -23.77
C VAL A 67 28.98 -1.73 -24.14
N GLU A 68 29.55 -0.90 -23.26
CA GLU A 68 30.93 -0.43 -23.32
C GLU A 68 31.81 -1.26 -22.37
N ILE A 69 32.92 -1.81 -22.87
CA ILE A 69 33.88 -2.58 -22.08
C ILE A 69 35.09 -1.68 -21.80
N SER A 70 35.34 -1.39 -20.52
CA SER A 70 36.46 -0.56 -20.07
C SER A 70 37.26 -1.28 -18.99
N HIS A 71 38.48 -1.68 -19.34
CA HIS A 71 39.45 -2.44 -18.52
C HIS A 71 38.85 -3.69 -17.85
N GLU A 72 38.15 -3.55 -16.72
CA GLU A 72 37.58 -4.66 -15.93
C GLU A 72 36.04 -4.64 -15.83
N ARG A 73 35.37 -3.64 -16.41
CA ARG A 73 33.91 -3.50 -16.29
C ARG A 73 33.19 -3.31 -17.62
N ALA A 74 32.06 -4.00 -17.73
CA ALA A 74 31.10 -3.92 -18.82
C ALA A 74 29.91 -3.04 -18.41
N ARG A 75 29.79 -1.85 -19.01
CA ARG A 75 28.76 -0.86 -18.70
C ARG A 75 27.61 -0.91 -19.70
N LEU A 76 26.38 -1.07 -19.22
CA LEU A 76 25.20 -1.03 -20.08
C LEU A 76 24.92 0.40 -20.57
N LEU A 77 24.89 0.59 -21.88
CA LEU A 77 24.57 1.87 -22.52
C LEU A 77 23.09 1.97 -22.88
N ASP A 78 22.45 0.85 -23.25
CA ASP A 78 21.07 0.79 -23.69
C ASP A 78 20.35 -0.43 -23.10
N GLU A 79 19.15 -0.21 -22.55
CA GLU A 79 18.34 -1.24 -21.89
C GLU A 79 17.37 -1.95 -22.86
N ARG A 80 17.46 -1.66 -24.16
CA ARG A 80 16.72 -2.38 -25.22
C ARG A 80 17.18 -3.84 -25.28
N ILE A 81 16.21 -4.74 -25.42
CA ILE A 81 16.51 -6.16 -25.58
C ILE A 81 17.19 -6.40 -26.94
N PRO A 82 18.34 -7.09 -26.99
CA PRO A 82 19.03 -7.39 -28.24
C PRO A 82 18.22 -8.28 -29.19
N ARG A 83 18.51 -8.20 -30.49
CA ARG A 83 17.95 -9.03 -31.56
C ARG A 83 18.10 -10.51 -31.25
N ARG A 84 19.27 -10.97 -30.82
CA ARG A 84 19.50 -12.37 -30.43
C ARG A 84 18.49 -12.92 -29.42
N VAL A 85 18.19 -12.14 -28.38
CA VAL A 85 17.20 -12.54 -27.37
C VAL A 85 15.78 -12.51 -27.93
N ARG A 86 15.45 -11.54 -28.79
CA ARG A 86 14.16 -11.49 -29.50
C ARG A 86 13.99 -12.68 -30.44
N ASP A 87 15.03 -13.04 -31.19
CA ASP A 87 15.04 -14.15 -32.14
C ASP A 87 14.92 -15.49 -31.39
N LEU A 88 15.58 -15.62 -30.24
CA LEU A 88 15.43 -16.78 -29.37
C LEU A 88 14.01 -16.90 -28.79
N ALA A 89 13.44 -15.79 -28.32
CA ALA A 89 12.05 -15.76 -27.85
C ALA A 89 11.06 -16.12 -28.97
N GLN A 90 11.30 -15.65 -30.19
CA GLN A 90 10.49 -15.98 -31.36
C GLN A 90 10.63 -17.46 -31.74
N HIS A 91 11.84 -18.01 -31.71
CA HIS A 91 12.06 -19.44 -31.95
C HIS A 91 11.32 -20.32 -30.93
N TRP A 92 11.30 -19.92 -29.66
CA TRP A 92 10.52 -20.61 -28.63
C TRP A 92 9.02 -20.52 -28.91
N LEU A 93 8.49 -19.36 -29.34
CA LEU A 93 7.09 -19.23 -29.77
C LEU A 93 6.75 -20.05 -31.02
N ASP A 94 7.66 -20.17 -31.97
CA ASP A 94 7.46 -20.92 -33.21
C ASP A 94 7.41 -22.44 -32.93
N SER A 95 8.08 -22.88 -31.87
CA SER A 95 8.08 -24.29 -31.41
C SER A 95 6.79 -24.71 -30.70
N LEU A 96 5.93 -23.75 -30.32
CA LEU A 96 4.64 -24.01 -29.68
C LEU A 96 3.53 -24.22 -30.71
N SER A 97 2.51 -24.98 -30.31
CA SER A 97 1.23 -25.00 -31.03
C SER A 97 0.61 -23.59 -31.12
N ASP A 98 -0.25 -23.37 -32.12
CA ASP A 98 -0.92 -22.07 -32.30
C ASP A 98 -1.70 -21.64 -31.05
N LYS A 99 -2.31 -22.61 -30.36
CA LYS A 99 -3.09 -22.36 -29.14
C LYS A 99 -2.19 -21.94 -27.97
N ALA A 100 -1.05 -22.61 -27.80
CA ALA A 100 -0.03 -22.25 -26.81
C ALA A 100 0.61 -20.89 -27.11
N ARG A 101 0.88 -20.59 -28.38
CA ARG A 101 1.40 -19.30 -28.84
C ARG A 101 0.45 -18.15 -28.52
N GLN A 102 -0.83 -18.30 -28.83
CA GLN A 102 -1.86 -17.29 -28.51
C GLN A 102 -1.97 -17.04 -27.01
N LEU A 103 -1.95 -18.11 -26.20
CA LEU A 103 -1.96 -18.00 -24.74
C LEU A 103 -0.78 -17.17 -24.23
N VAL A 104 0.45 -17.47 -24.70
CA VAL A 104 1.67 -16.77 -24.26
C VAL A 104 1.67 -15.30 -24.72
N GLN A 105 1.20 -15.01 -25.94
CA GLN A 105 1.12 -13.64 -26.45
C GLN A 105 0.13 -12.77 -25.66
N VAL A 106 -1.07 -13.28 -25.37
CA VAL A 106 -2.05 -12.56 -24.55
C VAL A 106 -1.54 -12.40 -23.12
N ALA A 107 -0.99 -13.46 -22.53
CA ALA A 107 -0.39 -13.42 -21.20
C ALA A 107 0.74 -12.38 -21.07
N ALA A 108 1.65 -12.33 -22.05
CA ALA A 108 2.78 -11.40 -22.05
C ALA A 108 2.32 -9.92 -22.08
N ALA A 109 1.18 -9.63 -22.73
CA ALA A 109 0.57 -8.30 -22.75
C ALA A 109 -0.11 -7.94 -21.42
N VAL A 110 -0.74 -8.92 -20.76
CA VAL A 110 -1.44 -8.77 -19.46
C VAL A 110 -0.46 -8.50 -18.32
N GLY A 111 0.66 -9.22 -18.23
CA GLY A 111 1.68 -8.98 -17.19
C GLY A 111 2.63 -10.15 -16.93
N GLY A 112 3.51 -10.00 -15.94
CA GLY A 112 4.45 -11.05 -15.51
C GLY A 112 3.80 -12.20 -14.72
N SER A 113 2.63 -11.95 -14.15
CA SER A 113 1.76 -12.93 -13.48
C SER A 113 0.31 -12.76 -13.94
N PHE A 114 -0.43 -13.85 -14.09
CA PHE A 114 -1.83 -13.86 -14.51
C PHE A 114 -2.57 -15.14 -14.06
N MET A 115 -3.90 -15.08 -14.05
CA MET A 115 -4.74 -16.26 -13.85
C MET A 115 -5.12 -16.89 -15.19
N VAL A 116 -5.09 -18.22 -15.29
CA VAL A 116 -5.43 -18.93 -16.55
C VAL A 116 -6.85 -18.60 -17.01
N VAL A 117 -7.79 -18.43 -16.07
CA VAL A 117 -9.19 -18.08 -16.36
C VAL A 117 -9.32 -16.70 -17.03
N GLU A 118 -8.43 -15.76 -16.75
CA GLU A 118 -8.44 -14.42 -17.36
C GLU A 118 -8.06 -14.52 -18.83
N VAL A 119 -6.94 -15.18 -19.13
CA VAL A 119 -6.46 -15.37 -20.50
C VAL A 119 -7.43 -16.24 -21.29
N ALA A 120 -7.99 -17.29 -20.68
CA ALA A 120 -9.04 -18.11 -21.29
C ALA A 120 -10.25 -17.26 -21.67
N SER A 121 -10.74 -16.42 -20.75
CA SER A 121 -11.90 -15.54 -21.00
C SER A 121 -11.62 -14.51 -22.11
N MET A 122 -10.41 -13.94 -22.14
CA MET A 122 -9.99 -13.02 -23.21
C MET A 122 -9.92 -13.71 -24.57
N LEU A 123 -9.50 -14.97 -24.60
CA LEU A 123 -9.48 -15.82 -25.79
C LEU A 123 -10.86 -16.43 -26.10
N ARG A 124 -11.89 -16.16 -25.29
CA ARG A 124 -13.24 -16.74 -25.37
C ARG A 124 -13.23 -18.27 -25.34
N GLU A 125 -12.32 -18.81 -24.55
CA GLU A 125 -12.09 -20.23 -24.32
C GLU A 125 -12.39 -20.57 -22.86
N THR A 126 -12.54 -21.86 -22.57
CA THR A 126 -12.70 -22.35 -21.19
C THR A 126 -11.33 -22.69 -20.61
N THR A 127 -11.19 -22.64 -19.28
CA THR A 127 -9.96 -23.09 -18.60
C THR A 127 -9.62 -24.54 -18.96
N ALA A 128 -10.63 -25.41 -19.07
CA ALA A 128 -10.43 -26.82 -19.44
C ALA A 128 -9.88 -26.99 -20.87
N SER A 129 -10.39 -26.22 -21.84
CA SER A 129 -9.89 -26.24 -23.23
C SER A 129 -8.51 -25.60 -23.39
N MET A 130 -8.01 -24.90 -22.37
CA MET A 130 -6.67 -24.31 -22.32
C MET A 130 -5.61 -25.22 -21.70
N LEU A 131 -6.00 -26.28 -20.99
CA LEU A 131 -5.04 -27.18 -20.32
C LEU A 131 -3.96 -27.77 -21.25
N PRO A 132 -4.26 -28.23 -22.48
CA PRO A 132 -3.20 -28.75 -23.36
C PRO A 132 -2.16 -27.70 -23.73
N ALA A 133 -2.61 -26.47 -24.00
CA ALA A 133 -1.75 -25.33 -24.35
C ALA A 133 -0.94 -24.84 -23.13
N LEU A 134 -1.54 -24.85 -21.94
CA LEU A 134 -0.86 -24.51 -20.70
C LEU A 134 0.21 -25.55 -20.34
N ASN A 135 -0.11 -26.85 -20.44
CA ASN A 135 0.86 -27.92 -20.17
C ASN A 135 2.03 -27.90 -21.16
N GLU A 136 1.78 -27.54 -22.42
CA GLU A 136 2.81 -27.35 -23.43
C GLU A 136 3.75 -26.20 -23.07
N THR A 137 3.21 -25.05 -22.65
CA THR A 137 4.01 -23.87 -22.28
C THR A 137 4.81 -24.10 -20.99
N ILE A 138 4.26 -24.83 -20.02
CA ILE A 138 5.01 -25.27 -18.83
C ILE A 138 6.12 -26.26 -19.20
N ALA A 139 5.81 -27.26 -20.03
CA ALA A 139 6.79 -28.24 -20.48
C ALA A 139 7.92 -27.61 -21.33
N SER A 140 7.64 -26.50 -22.01
CA SER A 140 8.64 -25.71 -22.73
C SER A 140 9.53 -24.85 -21.82
N GLY A 141 9.17 -24.69 -20.54
CA GLY A 141 9.89 -23.84 -19.59
C GLY A 141 9.63 -22.34 -19.75
N LEU A 142 8.60 -21.95 -20.52
CA LEU A 142 8.21 -20.55 -20.69
C LEU A 142 7.38 -20.04 -19.50
N LEU A 143 6.49 -20.88 -19.00
CA LEU A 143 5.59 -20.58 -17.88
C LEU A 143 5.80 -21.56 -16.74
N ILE A 144 5.57 -21.10 -15.52
CA ILE A 144 5.45 -21.95 -14.33
C ILE A 144 4.17 -21.57 -13.58
N CYS A 145 3.57 -22.53 -12.89
CA CYS A 145 2.35 -22.32 -12.10
C CYS A 145 2.63 -22.56 -10.61
N PRO A 146 3.20 -21.59 -9.88
CA PRO A 146 3.31 -21.66 -8.43
C PRO A 146 1.93 -21.40 -7.81
N GLY A 147 1.26 -22.47 -7.37
CA GLY A 147 -0.09 -22.37 -6.82
C GLY A 147 -1.13 -22.06 -7.90
N GLU A 148 -1.97 -21.03 -7.68
CA GLU A 148 -3.08 -20.68 -8.57
C GLU A 148 -2.73 -19.64 -9.65
N GLN A 149 -1.54 -19.02 -9.56
CA GLN A 149 -1.07 -18.05 -10.55
C GLN A 149 -0.12 -18.68 -11.56
N THR A 150 -0.15 -18.18 -12.78
CA THR A 150 0.81 -18.53 -13.83
C THR A 150 1.75 -17.36 -14.06
N VAL A 151 3.06 -17.62 -14.01
CA VAL A 151 4.11 -16.61 -14.17
C VAL A 151 5.07 -17.00 -15.27
N PHE A 152 5.66 -15.98 -15.89
CA PHE A 152 6.74 -16.18 -16.86
C PHE A 152 8.01 -16.59 -16.13
N GLN A 153 8.62 -17.67 -16.61
CA GLN A 153 9.89 -18.14 -16.06
C GLN A 153 11.05 -17.18 -16.38
N HIS A 154 10.98 -16.49 -17.52
CA HIS A 154 12.03 -15.62 -18.05
C HIS A 154 11.46 -14.27 -18.46
N GLU A 155 11.80 -13.22 -17.71
CA GLU A 155 11.26 -11.86 -17.92
C GLU A 155 11.73 -11.24 -19.24
N LEU A 156 12.97 -11.54 -19.67
CA LEU A 156 13.48 -11.09 -20.98
C LEU A 156 12.65 -11.62 -22.15
N VAL A 157 12.16 -12.86 -22.04
CA VAL A 157 11.34 -13.50 -23.06
C VAL A 157 9.95 -12.90 -23.07
N ARG A 158 9.34 -12.73 -21.88
CA ARG A 158 8.04 -12.05 -21.76
C ARG A 158 8.08 -10.66 -22.40
N ARG A 159 9.10 -9.85 -22.08
CA ARG A 159 9.26 -8.50 -22.65
C ARG A 159 9.43 -8.55 -24.16
N SER A 160 10.25 -9.48 -24.68
CA SER A 160 10.43 -9.66 -26.13
C SER A 160 9.11 -9.97 -26.85
N ILE A 161 8.30 -10.85 -26.27
CA ILE A 161 6.99 -11.24 -26.83
C ILE A 161 5.99 -10.09 -26.76
N ALA A 162 5.94 -9.38 -25.62
CA ALA A 162 5.05 -8.24 -25.44
C ALA A 162 5.42 -7.07 -26.38
N ASP A 163 6.72 -6.83 -26.58
CA ASP A 163 7.23 -5.76 -27.44
C ASP A 163 7.02 -6.05 -28.94
N ALA A 164 6.92 -7.32 -29.32
CA ALA A 164 6.55 -7.73 -30.68
C ALA A 164 5.08 -7.42 -31.02
N LEU A 165 4.20 -7.30 -30.02
CA LEU A 165 2.80 -6.91 -30.24
C LEU A 165 2.69 -5.40 -30.50
N PRO A 166 1.86 -4.96 -31.48
CA PRO A 166 1.58 -3.55 -31.70
C PRO A 166 1.09 -2.85 -30.43
N ALA A 167 1.57 -1.63 -30.16
CA ALA A 167 1.25 -0.90 -28.93
C ALA A 167 -0.27 -0.75 -28.69
N ALA A 168 -1.05 -0.53 -29.74
CA ALA A 168 -2.51 -0.44 -29.66
C ALA A 168 -3.16 -1.77 -29.20
N VAL A 169 -2.68 -2.90 -29.70
CA VAL A 169 -3.18 -4.24 -29.32
C VAL A 169 -2.80 -4.54 -27.87
N ARG A 170 -1.56 -4.25 -27.48
CA ARG A 170 -1.09 -4.42 -26.09
C ARG A 170 -1.94 -3.60 -25.11
N GLN A 171 -2.25 -2.35 -25.47
CA GLN A 171 -3.08 -1.49 -24.64
C GLN A 171 -4.54 -1.99 -24.56
N ALA A 172 -5.11 -2.47 -25.67
CA ALA A 172 -6.45 -3.04 -25.70
C ALA A 172 -6.56 -4.30 -24.82
N LEU A 173 -5.61 -5.25 -24.94
CA LEU A 173 -5.58 -6.46 -24.12
C LEU A 173 -5.49 -6.14 -22.61
N ARG A 174 -4.72 -5.11 -22.23
CA ARG A 174 -4.68 -4.62 -20.84
C ARG A 174 -5.99 -3.99 -20.37
N GLN A 175 -6.70 -3.31 -21.26
CA GLN A 175 -8.03 -2.77 -20.96
C GLN A 175 -9.07 -3.88 -20.80
N ASP A 176 -9.03 -4.90 -21.66
CA ASP A 176 -9.96 -6.03 -21.64
C ASP A 176 -9.83 -6.85 -20.35
N VAL A 177 -8.60 -7.17 -19.93
CA VAL A 177 -8.39 -7.86 -18.65
C VAL A 177 -8.85 -7.01 -17.46
N SER A 178 -8.68 -5.68 -17.53
CA SER A 178 -9.18 -4.77 -16.49
C SER A 178 -10.72 -4.69 -16.45
N ALA A 179 -11.39 -4.83 -17.59
CA ALA A 179 -12.85 -4.85 -17.67
C ALA A 179 -13.42 -6.19 -17.18
N LEU A 180 -12.79 -7.31 -17.54
CA LEU A 180 -13.12 -8.65 -17.02
C LEU A 180 -12.99 -8.69 -15.50
N ARG A 181 -11.87 -8.20 -14.95
CA ARG A 181 -11.66 -8.11 -13.50
C ARG A 181 -12.76 -7.28 -12.81
N ARG A 182 -13.19 -6.16 -13.42
CA ARG A 182 -14.30 -5.34 -12.90
C ARG A 182 -15.66 -6.05 -12.99
N GLN A 183 -15.95 -6.78 -14.07
CA GLN A 183 -17.20 -7.53 -14.22
C GLN A 183 -17.30 -8.71 -13.26
N HIS A 184 -16.21 -9.45 -13.05
CA HIS A 184 -16.16 -10.53 -12.06
C HIS A 184 -16.32 -10.03 -10.61
N CYS A 185 -15.92 -8.78 -10.32
CA CYS A 185 -16.23 -8.13 -9.04
C CYS A 185 -17.70 -7.67 -8.89
N LEU A 186 -18.48 -7.58 -9.97
CA LEU A 186 -19.87 -7.08 -9.97
C LEU A 186 -20.93 -8.20 -9.97
N GLN A 187 -20.55 -9.46 -10.12
CA GLN A 187 -21.48 -10.60 -10.25
C GLN A 187 -21.56 -11.53 -9.03
N VAL A 188 -21.00 -11.12 -7.89
CA VAL A 188 -21.24 -11.81 -6.61
C VAL A 188 -22.18 -10.93 -5.78
N PRO A 189 -23.49 -11.26 -5.67
CA PRO A 189 -24.31 -10.69 -4.62
C PRO A 189 -23.80 -11.25 -3.29
N MET A 190 -23.17 -10.40 -2.46
CA MET A 190 -22.70 -10.79 -1.12
C MET A 190 -23.68 -10.32 -0.03
N PRO A 191 -23.93 -11.15 1.00
CA PRO A 191 -24.68 -10.74 2.19
C PRO A 191 -23.96 -9.62 2.97
N PRO A 192 -24.70 -8.70 3.62
CA PRO A 192 -24.18 -7.52 4.33
C PRO A 192 -23.31 -7.80 5.60
N GLU A 193 -22.95 -9.05 5.84
CA GLU A 193 -22.41 -9.56 7.11
C GLU A 193 -20.87 -9.46 7.26
N PHE A 194 -20.14 -9.06 6.21
CA PHE A 194 -18.67 -9.22 6.14
C PHE A 194 -17.87 -7.94 5.83
N LEU A 195 -18.44 -6.75 6.03
CA LEU A 195 -17.71 -5.49 5.83
C LEU A 195 -16.96 -5.06 7.10
N VAL A 196 -15.62 -5.02 7.01
CA VAL A 196 -14.64 -4.36 7.90
C VAL A 196 -14.48 -4.94 9.31
N THR A 197 -15.35 -5.82 9.77
CA THR A 197 -15.22 -6.52 11.05
C THR A 197 -15.41 -8.02 10.80
N GLY A 198 -14.45 -8.86 11.19
CA GLY A 198 -14.49 -10.31 10.94
C GLY A 198 -15.87 -10.90 11.26
N GLY A 199 -16.53 -11.48 10.26
CA GLY A 199 -17.96 -11.80 10.30
C GLY A 199 -18.35 -13.00 11.17
N ARG A 200 -19.62 -13.07 11.57
CA ARG A 200 -20.23 -14.03 12.52
C ARG A 200 -20.26 -15.50 12.05
N PRO A 201 -20.51 -16.44 12.99
CA PRO A 201 -21.24 -17.68 12.74
C PRO A 201 -22.77 -17.44 12.86
N ALA A 202 -23.53 -17.74 11.82
CA ALA A 202 -24.98 -17.91 11.93
C ALA A 202 -25.29 -19.34 12.41
N GLY A 203 -26.17 -19.46 13.41
CA GLY A 203 -26.53 -20.72 14.04
C GLY A 203 -27.26 -21.71 13.11
N THR A 204 -26.93 -22.98 13.30
CA THR A 204 -27.58 -24.22 12.79
C THR A 204 -27.65 -24.45 11.26
N PRO A 205 -27.30 -25.67 10.78
CA PRO A 205 -27.16 -25.97 9.36
C PRO A 205 -28.53 -26.17 8.69
N VAL A 206 -28.78 -25.44 7.59
CA VAL A 206 -29.80 -25.83 6.61
C VAL A 206 -29.14 -26.79 5.61
N PRO A 207 -29.59 -28.06 5.49
CA PRO A 207 -29.05 -28.97 4.50
C PRO A 207 -29.65 -28.68 3.13
N GLY A 208 -28.81 -28.30 2.17
CA GLY A 208 -29.14 -28.29 0.75
C GLY A 208 -29.01 -26.93 0.06
N SER A 209 -27.79 -26.55 -0.30
CA SER A 209 -27.55 -25.91 -1.60
C SER A 209 -26.12 -26.22 -2.05
N THR A 210 -26.01 -27.15 -2.99
CA THR A 210 -24.83 -27.39 -3.81
C THR A 210 -24.87 -26.39 -4.95
N ASP A 211 -24.21 -25.24 -4.78
CA ASP A 211 -23.56 -24.47 -5.85
C ASP A 211 -22.89 -23.23 -5.23
N ALA A 212 -21.68 -23.42 -4.71
CA ALA A 212 -20.80 -22.33 -4.31
C ALA A 212 -19.89 -21.97 -5.51
N PRO A 213 -19.88 -20.71 -6.00
CA PRO A 213 -18.94 -20.28 -7.02
C PRO A 213 -17.51 -20.21 -6.46
N ALA A 214 -16.52 -20.43 -7.34
CA ALA A 214 -15.12 -20.59 -6.97
C ALA A 214 -14.54 -19.36 -6.22
N PRO A 215 -13.81 -19.55 -5.10
CA PRO A 215 -13.16 -18.46 -4.38
C PRO A 215 -12.06 -17.80 -5.22
N LEU A 216 -11.88 -16.48 -5.05
CA LEU A 216 -10.73 -15.76 -5.59
C LEU A 216 -9.42 -16.30 -4.99
N PRO A 217 -8.32 -16.28 -5.75
CA PRO A 217 -7.05 -16.84 -5.31
C PRO A 217 -6.54 -16.17 -4.04
N ALA A 218 -6.10 -16.98 -3.08
CA ALA A 218 -5.46 -16.52 -1.86
C ALA A 218 -4.23 -15.64 -2.20
N PRO A 219 -3.90 -14.63 -1.36
CA PRO A 219 -2.76 -13.76 -1.60
C PRO A 219 -1.48 -14.61 -1.72
N ALA A 220 -0.71 -14.39 -2.78
CA ALA A 220 0.60 -15.01 -2.92
C ALA A 220 1.50 -14.54 -1.75
N PRO A 221 2.24 -15.45 -1.09
CA PRO A 221 3.18 -15.06 -0.04
C PRO A 221 4.21 -14.09 -0.63
N LEU A 222 4.40 -12.95 0.04
CA LEU A 222 5.53 -12.07 -0.24
C LEU A 222 6.82 -12.90 -0.11
N PRO A 223 7.82 -12.71 -0.98
CA PRO A 223 9.08 -13.45 -0.88
C PRO A 223 9.66 -13.24 0.52
N ALA A 224 9.93 -14.35 1.21
CA ALA A 224 10.49 -14.37 2.54
C ALA A 224 11.96 -13.88 2.50
N SER A 225 12.16 -12.57 2.40
CA SER A 225 13.41 -11.94 2.79
C SER A 225 13.33 -11.63 4.29
N SER A 226 14.24 -12.22 5.04
CA SER A 226 14.42 -12.18 6.50
C SER A 226 14.76 -10.78 7.06
N THR A 227 14.01 -9.76 6.71
CA THR A 227 14.12 -8.41 7.26
C THR A 227 12.84 -8.11 8.03
N GLU A 228 12.96 -7.87 9.34
CA GLU A 228 11.84 -7.43 10.18
C GLU A 228 11.03 -6.33 9.45
N PRO A 229 9.71 -6.54 9.20
CA PRO A 229 8.90 -5.66 8.34
C PRO A 229 8.86 -4.19 8.77
N GLY A 230 9.13 -3.89 10.04
CA GLY A 230 9.17 -2.51 10.54
C GLY A 230 10.39 -1.71 10.06
N ILE A 231 11.53 -2.34 9.73
CA ILE A 231 12.79 -1.65 9.47
C ILE A 231 12.76 -0.92 8.12
N VAL A 232 12.14 -1.53 7.10
CA VAL A 232 12.07 -0.99 5.72
C VAL A 232 11.21 0.28 5.63
N HIS A 233 10.14 0.39 6.43
CA HIS A 233 9.25 1.55 6.44
C HIS A 233 9.90 2.82 7.01
N ARG A 234 10.94 2.67 7.85
CA ARG A 234 11.66 3.79 8.51
C ARG A 234 12.93 4.20 7.77
N LEU A 235 13.46 3.28 6.96
CA LEU A 235 14.67 3.40 6.15
C LEU A 235 14.58 4.38 5.00
N LEU A 236 13.36 4.54 4.51
CA LEU A 236 13.14 4.86 3.13
C LEU A 236 12.95 6.35 2.83
N PRO A 237 12.31 7.16 3.70
CA PRO A 237 12.22 8.60 3.48
C PRO A 237 13.60 9.28 3.42
N ALA A 238 14.56 8.77 4.19
CA ALA A 238 15.96 9.22 4.20
C ALA A 238 16.71 8.88 2.90
N LEU A 239 16.53 7.66 2.38
CA LEU A 239 17.12 7.18 1.13
C LEU A 239 16.55 7.88 -0.11
N LEU A 240 15.29 8.34 -0.05
CA LEU A 240 14.58 8.87 -1.21
C LEU A 240 14.61 10.39 -1.33
N MET A 241 14.82 11.13 -0.25
CA MET A 241 15.24 12.54 -0.34
C MET A 241 16.62 12.69 -1.00
N ALA A 242 17.49 11.69 -0.88
CA ALA A 242 18.75 11.62 -1.62
C ALA A 242 18.55 11.28 -3.12
N ARG A 243 17.42 10.66 -3.49
CA ARG A 243 17.07 10.26 -4.86
C ARG A 243 16.34 11.36 -5.63
N SER A 244 15.61 12.23 -4.95
CA SER A 244 14.79 13.28 -5.55
C SER A 244 15.53 14.54 -6.02
N THR A 245 16.80 14.67 -5.65
CA THR A 245 17.72 15.73 -6.11
C THR A 245 18.32 15.45 -7.50
N ARG A 246 17.91 14.33 -8.14
CA ARG A 246 18.48 13.81 -9.39
C ARG A 246 17.86 14.41 -10.66
N THR A 247 16.81 15.22 -10.58
CA THR A 247 15.96 15.58 -11.75
C THR A 247 16.07 17.03 -12.24
N GLU A 248 16.89 17.88 -11.62
CA GLU A 248 17.24 19.22 -12.13
C GLU A 248 18.77 19.42 -12.11
N PRO A 249 19.34 20.27 -12.99
CA PRO A 249 20.78 20.46 -13.05
C PRO A 249 21.31 21.10 -11.76
N LEU A 250 22.05 20.32 -10.97
CA LEU A 250 22.72 20.77 -9.75
C LEU A 250 23.93 21.68 -10.11
N PRO A 251 24.20 22.74 -9.34
CA PRO A 251 25.42 23.53 -9.46
C PRO A 251 26.68 22.65 -9.38
N LEU A 252 27.69 22.95 -10.20
CA LEU A 252 28.89 22.15 -10.48
C LEU A 252 29.72 21.67 -9.27
N GLY A 253 29.49 22.18 -8.06
CA GLY A 253 30.14 21.68 -6.83
C GLY A 253 29.40 20.54 -6.12
N LEU A 254 28.06 20.50 -6.17
CA LEU A 254 27.24 19.55 -5.40
C LEU A 254 27.11 18.17 -6.08
N ALA A 255 27.44 18.06 -7.36
CA ALA A 255 27.27 16.85 -8.15
C ALA A 255 28.34 15.79 -7.88
N ASP A 256 29.52 16.18 -7.38
CA ASP A 256 30.63 15.28 -7.07
C ASP A 256 30.51 14.72 -5.64
N GLU A 257 30.09 15.54 -4.67
CA GLU A 257 29.79 15.10 -3.30
C GLU A 257 28.57 14.16 -3.26
N LEU A 258 27.52 14.43 -4.02
CA LEU A 258 26.34 13.55 -4.08
C LEU A 258 26.63 12.21 -4.78
N ARG A 259 27.62 12.18 -5.69
CA ARG A 259 28.10 10.96 -6.36
C ARG A 259 28.96 10.12 -5.41
N ALA A 260 29.74 10.77 -4.56
CA ALA A 260 30.45 10.12 -3.45
C ALA A 260 29.46 9.52 -2.42
N SER A 261 28.37 10.21 -2.11
CA SER A 261 27.29 9.71 -1.23
C SER A 261 26.62 8.45 -1.76
N LEU A 262 26.24 8.44 -3.04
CA LEU A 262 25.60 7.29 -3.69
C LEU A 262 26.56 6.09 -3.85
N THR A 263 27.85 6.36 -4.05
CA THR A 263 28.90 5.32 -4.11
C THR A 263 29.07 4.65 -2.76
N ALA A 264 29.03 5.41 -1.66
CA ALA A 264 29.11 4.87 -0.30
C ALA A 264 27.85 4.07 0.12
N VAL A 265 26.66 4.41 -0.38
CA VAL A 265 25.43 3.64 -0.15
C VAL A 265 25.44 2.30 -0.88
N LEU A 266 25.98 2.26 -2.10
CA LEU A 266 26.19 1.02 -2.85
C LEU A 266 27.31 0.16 -2.25
N GLN A 267 28.34 0.80 -1.68
CA GLN A 267 29.41 0.12 -0.93
C GLN A 267 28.94 -0.36 0.46
N ALA A 268 27.98 0.28 1.12
CA ALA A 268 27.45 -0.21 2.40
C ALA A 268 26.64 -1.52 2.28
N HIS A 269 26.24 -1.90 1.07
CA HIS A 269 25.73 -3.25 0.77
C HIS A 269 26.84 -4.30 0.61
N TYR A 270 28.11 -3.86 0.56
CA TYR A 270 29.32 -4.68 0.42
C TYR A 270 30.48 -4.09 1.26
N ALA A 271 30.58 -4.55 2.51
CA ALA A 271 31.75 -4.53 3.40
C ALA A 271 31.75 -3.55 4.60
N ASP A 272 32.26 -4.10 5.71
CA ASP A 272 32.71 -3.43 6.93
C ASP A 272 33.72 -2.32 6.61
N VAL A 273 33.37 -1.07 6.90
CA VAL A 273 34.33 0.05 6.88
C VAL A 273 34.10 0.93 8.11
N GLU A 274 35.13 1.04 8.96
CA GLU A 274 35.20 1.98 10.09
C GLU A 274 35.27 3.43 9.60
N LEU A 275 34.53 4.35 10.23
CA LEU A 275 34.47 5.76 9.86
C LEU A 275 34.74 6.66 11.08
N THR A 276 35.94 7.22 11.16
CA THR A 276 36.29 8.35 12.04
C THR A 276 36.60 9.58 11.17
N GLY A 277 36.07 10.76 11.53
CA GLY A 277 36.30 12.02 10.81
C GLY A 277 35.86 13.26 11.62
N THR A 278 36.60 14.37 11.48
CA THR A 278 36.55 15.57 12.35
C THR A 278 35.54 16.64 11.91
N ALA A 279 35.24 17.57 12.83
CA ALA A 279 34.15 18.55 12.74
C ALA A 279 34.33 19.72 11.73
N ASP A 280 35.53 19.89 11.16
CA ASP A 280 35.91 21.06 10.34
C ASP A 280 35.69 20.89 8.81
N ALA A 281 34.91 19.90 8.38
CA ALA A 281 34.69 19.61 6.96
C ALA A 281 33.74 20.62 6.25
N PRO A 282 33.92 20.89 4.93
CA PRO A 282 32.99 21.67 4.11
C PRO A 282 31.53 21.21 4.22
N LEU A 283 30.58 22.14 4.03
CA LEU A 283 29.13 21.93 4.19
C LEU A 283 28.58 20.71 3.42
N ALA A 284 29.15 20.38 2.28
CA ALA A 284 28.66 19.30 1.44
C ALA A 284 29.37 17.95 1.70
N GLU A 285 30.61 17.93 2.20
CA GLU A 285 31.23 16.78 2.87
C GLU A 285 30.48 16.42 4.18
N ARG A 286 29.99 17.44 4.89
CA ARG A 286 29.12 17.28 6.07
C ARG A 286 27.75 16.70 5.69
N ALA A 287 27.11 17.21 4.62
CA ALA A 287 25.85 16.66 4.10
C ALA A 287 25.99 15.21 3.61
N ASP A 288 27.11 14.88 2.96
CA ASP A 288 27.49 13.54 2.52
C ASP A 288 27.65 12.59 3.72
N ARG A 289 28.37 13.02 4.77
CA ARG A 289 28.52 12.27 6.04
C ARG A 289 27.18 12.03 6.74
N ILE A 290 26.33 13.05 6.88
CA ILE A 290 25.00 12.93 7.50
C ILE A 290 24.15 11.93 6.72
N THR A 291 24.14 12.03 5.40
CA THR A 291 23.38 11.12 4.52
C THR A 291 23.89 9.69 4.64
N ARG A 292 25.22 9.46 4.60
CA ARG A 292 25.84 8.13 4.79
C ARG A 292 25.52 7.53 6.16
N ASN A 293 25.65 8.32 7.23
CA ASN A 293 25.34 7.87 8.58
C ASN A 293 23.88 7.51 8.72
N THR A 294 22.98 8.33 8.18
CA THR A 294 21.54 8.10 8.25
C THR A 294 21.13 6.86 7.47
N VAL A 295 21.61 6.71 6.25
CA VAL A 295 21.31 5.53 5.42
C VAL A 295 21.88 4.25 6.03
N SER A 296 23.12 4.28 6.52
CA SER A 296 23.74 3.11 7.16
C SER A 296 23.10 2.75 8.50
N LEU A 297 22.65 3.74 9.28
CA LEU A 297 21.89 3.51 10.51
C LEU A 297 20.57 2.80 10.25
N PHE A 298 19.93 3.13 9.14
CA PHE A 298 18.64 2.58 8.84
C PHE A 298 18.76 1.19 8.15
N ALA A 299 19.82 0.92 7.38
CA ALA A 299 20.00 -0.32 6.59
C ALA A 299 20.31 -1.56 7.45
N ASP A 300 20.56 -1.31 8.73
CA ASP A 300 20.99 -2.27 9.71
C ASP A 300 19.83 -2.76 10.59
N GLY A 301 19.92 -3.99 11.12
CA GLY A 301 18.94 -4.49 12.10
C GLY A 301 18.78 -3.52 13.29
N VAL A 302 17.59 -3.46 13.91
CA VAL A 302 17.23 -2.48 14.98
C VAL A 302 18.35 -2.28 16.01
N GLN A 303 19.05 -3.34 16.40
CA GLN A 303 20.15 -3.30 17.35
C GLN A 303 21.40 -2.55 16.84
N ARG A 304 21.80 -2.78 15.59
CA ARG A 304 22.95 -2.10 14.97
C ARG A 304 22.64 -0.63 14.69
N ALA A 305 21.43 -0.35 14.19
CA ALA A 305 20.87 0.99 14.04
C ALA A 305 20.92 1.78 15.36
N THR A 306 20.42 1.17 16.44
CA THR A 306 20.40 1.77 17.78
C THR A 306 21.81 2.04 18.31
N THR A 307 22.71 1.06 18.16
CA THR A 307 24.09 1.16 18.66
C THR A 307 24.83 2.32 17.99
N ARG A 308 24.72 2.41 16.66
CA ARG A 308 25.39 3.46 15.89
C ARG A 308 24.75 4.84 16.10
N ALA A 309 23.42 4.93 16.29
CA ALA A 309 22.77 6.21 16.59
C ALA A 309 23.24 6.73 17.96
N ARG A 310 23.33 5.84 18.95
CA ARG A 310 23.89 6.18 20.28
C ARG A 310 25.36 6.60 20.20
N ALA A 311 26.17 5.95 19.36
CA ALA A 311 27.56 6.34 19.16
C ALA A 311 27.68 7.77 18.58
N ILE A 312 26.86 8.11 17.57
CA ILE A 312 26.82 9.48 17.02
C ILE A 312 26.42 10.48 18.09
N LEU A 313 25.36 10.20 18.86
CA LEU A 313 24.93 11.08 19.95
C LEU A 313 26.01 11.25 21.03
N ALA A 314 26.76 10.19 21.36
CA ALA A 314 27.85 10.26 22.33
C ALA A 314 29.01 11.15 21.86
N THR A 315 29.32 11.17 20.56
CA THR A 315 30.36 12.05 19.99
C THR A 315 29.96 13.53 19.92
N HIS A 316 28.67 13.84 20.06
CA HIS A 316 28.11 15.19 19.96
C HIS A 316 27.58 15.73 21.30
N GLN A 317 28.02 15.21 22.45
CA GLN A 317 27.58 15.69 23.77
C GLN A 317 27.73 17.22 23.90
N GLY A 318 26.60 17.93 24.02
CA GLY A 318 26.53 19.39 24.16
C GLY A 318 26.41 20.18 22.84
N ARG A 319 26.37 19.52 21.68
CA ARG A 319 26.22 20.11 20.34
C ARG A 319 25.03 19.48 19.60
N ASP A 320 23.86 19.61 20.22
CA ASP A 320 22.65 18.90 19.80
C ASP A 320 22.02 19.48 18.51
N ASP A 321 22.37 20.70 18.14
CA ASP A 321 21.90 21.42 16.95
C ASP A 321 22.67 21.04 15.67
N GLU A 322 23.72 20.24 15.80
CA GLU A 322 24.43 19.70 14.66
C GLU A 322 23.59 18.67 13.90
N ALA A 323 23.60 18.74 12.58
CA ALA A 323 22.73 17.92 11.74
C ALA A 323 22.94 16.40 11.88
N ASP A 324 24.16 15.94 12.19
CA ASP A 324 24.45 14.53 12.51
C ASP A 324 23.70 14.10 13.80
N ALA A 325 23.69 14.96 14.82
CA ALA A 325 23.01 14.73 16.09
C ALA A 325 21.48 14.82 15.94
N VAL A 326 20.95 15.81 15.22
CA VAL A 326 19.52 15.93 14.90
C VAL A 326 19.03 14.68 14.18
N THR A 327 19.79 14.19 13.21
CA THR A 327 19.37 13.02 12.43
C THR A 327 19.41 11.73 13.26
N ALA A 328 20.47 11.52 14.06
CA ALA A 328 20.53 10.40 15.00
C ALA A 328 19.38 10.46 16.02
N THR A 329 18.98 11.65 16.45
CA THR A 329 17.84 11.87 17.37
C THR A 329 16.51 11.46 16.72
N VAL A 330 16.26 11.80 15.45
CA VAL A 330 15.06 11.33 14.72
C VAL A 330 15.08 9.81 14.51
N VAL A 331 16.24 9.24 14.21
CA VAL A 331 16.40 7.78 14.07
C VAL A 331 16.04 7.10 15.39
N MET A 332 16.58 7.55 16.51
CA MET A 332 16.22 7.05 17.85
C MET A 332 14.72 7.19 18.11
N SER A 333 14.11 8.32 17.76
CA SER A 333 12.66 8.52 17.87
C SER A 333 11.87 7.43 17.12
N ASN A 334 12.26 7.13 15.89
CA ASN A 334 11.57 6.15 15.05
C ASN A 334 11.81 4.71 15.52
N LEU A 335 13.02 4.38 15.98
CA LEU A 335 13.37 3.04 16.48
C LEU A 335 12.66 2.74 17.80
N GLU A 336 12.68 3.67 18.76
CA GLU A 336 11.99 3.49 20.03
C GLU A 336 10.47 3.38 19.84
N TRP A 337 9.90 4.17 18.91
CA TRP A 337 8.48 4.04 18.55
C TRP A 337 8.13 2.66 18.01
N ALA A 338 8.98 2.14 17.13
CA ALA A 338 8.79 0.87 16.46
C ALA A 338 8.76 -0.34 17.38
N VAL A 339 9.68 -0.37 18.34
CA VAL A 339 9.80 -1.46 19.30
C VAL A 339 8.76 -1.33 20.42
N GLY A 340 7.98 -0.25 20.41
CA GLY A 340 6.88 -0.02 21.35
C GLY A 340 7.23 0.83 22.58
N ASN A 341 8.41 1.46 22.61
CA ASN A 341 8.83 2.37 23.68
C ASN A 341 8.32 3.79 23.40
N LEU A 342 7.00 4.00 23.48
CA LEU A 342 6.35 5.22 22.95
C LEU A 342 6.77 6.51 23.68
N ALA A 343 7.07 6.42 24.97
CA ALA A 343 7.54 7.56 25.76
C ALA A 343 8.93 8.03 25.31
N GLU A 344 9.86 7.10 25.08
CA GLU A 344 11.19 7.41 24.52
C GLU A 344 11.07 7.91 23.08
N GLY A 345 10.28 7.23 22.25
CA GLY A 345 10.05 7.64 20.86
C GLY A 345 9.55 9.08 20.76
N LEU A 346 8.61 9.47 21.62
CA LEU A 346 8.10 10.84 21.67
C LEU A 346 9.15 11.85 22.18
N ARG A 347 9.85 11.52 23.27
CA ARG A 347 10.91 12.38 23.84
C ARG A 347 12.00 12.67 22.81
N TRP A 348 12.50 11.64 22.11
CA TRP A 348 13.47 11.81 21.05
C TRP A 348 12.93 12.66 19.90
N GLY A 349 11.67 12.47 19.50
CA GLY A 349 11.06 13.25 18.43
C GLY A 349 10.91 14.74 18.79
N GLN A 350 10.50 15.04 20.02
CA GLN A 350 10.42 16.41 20.54
C GLN A 350 11.79 17.07 20.59
N ARG A 351 12.81 16.35 21.10
CA ARG A 351 14.19 16.82 21.10
C ARG A 351 14.67 17.12 19.68
N ALA A 352 14.38 16.25 18.71
CA ALA A 352 14.81 16.46 17.33
C ALA A 352 14.24 17.75 16.72
N VAL A 353 12.95 18.05 16.97
CA VAL A 353 12.33 19.31 16.53
C VAL A 353 12.91 20.53 17.27
N GLN A 354 13.21 20.40 18.57
CA GLN A 354 13.83 21.48 19.37
C GLN A 354 15.26 21.79 18.92
N CYS A 355 15.99 20.79 18.44
CA CYS A 355 17.36 20.90 17.97
C CYS A 355 17.46 21.36 16.50
N LEU A 356 16.36 21.60 15.80
CA LEU A 356 16.40 22.17 14.46
C LEU A 356 17.04 23.57 14.50
N GLY A 357 18.13 23.74 13.75
CA GLY A 357 18.91 24.96 13.72
C GLY A 357 19.49 25.27 12.33
N PRO A 358 20.23 26.39 12.18
CA PRO A 358 20.81 26.82 10.90
C PRO A 358 21.78 25.80 10.29
N ALA A 359 22.35 24.92 11.11
CA ALA A 359 23.24 23.85 10.67
C ALA A 359 22.49 22.62 10.11
N THR A 360 21.18 22.52 10.30
CA THR A 360 20.36 21.43 9.73
C THR A 360 20.10 21.71 8.25
N PRO A 361 20.39 20.76 7.34
CA PRO A 361 20.13 20.97 5.93
C PRO A 361 18.62 21.22 5.70
N PRO A 362 18.23 22.23 4.91
CA PRO A 362 16.83 22.65 4.76
C PRO A 362 15.87 21.51 4.37
N MET A 363 16.33 20.56 3.56
CA MET A 363 15.56 19.37 3.14
C MET A 363 15.15 18.43 4.28
N TRP A 364 15.86 18.45 5.43
CA TRP A 364 15.60 17.57 6.57
C TRP A 364 14.58 18.14 7.57
N SER A 365 14.42 19.46 7.62
CA SER A 365 13.49 20.12 8.56
C SER A 365 12.04 19.62 8.40
N PRO A 366 11.45 19.55 7.19
CA PRO A 366 10.11 18.99 7.01
C PRO A 366 9.99 17.55 7.53
N TYR A 367 11.00 16.73 7.28
CA TYR A 367 10.99 15.33 7.71
C TYR A 367 10.96 15.17 9.23
N VAL A 368 11.82 15.91 9.94
CA VAL A 368 11.89 15.88 11.40
C VAL A 368 10.54 16.24 12.02
N ARG A 369 9.88 17.27 11.48
CA ARG A 369 8.54 17.68 11.92
C ARG A 369 7.49 16.62 11.63
N LEU A 370 7.47 16.06 10.42
CA LEU A 370 6.52 15.02 10.03
C LEU A 370 6.70 13.75 10.88
N ALA A 371 7.93 13.35 11.18
CA ALA A 371 8.22 12.19 12.01
C ALA A 371 7.71 12.32 13.45
N LEU A 372 7.67 13.56 13.99
CA LEU A 372 7.01 13.83 15.28
C LEU A 372 5.49 13.93 15.10
N ALA A 373 5.01 14.56 14.03
CA ALA A 373 3.59 14.75 13.77
C ALA A 373 2.83 13.42 13.62
N THR A 374 3.40 12.42 12.93
CA THR A 374 2.78 11.08 12.84
C THR A 374 2.60 10.48 14.23
N LYS A 375 3.63 10.48 15.07
CA LYS A 375 3.56 9.99 16.45
C LYS A 375 2.54 10.73 17.31
N LEU A 376 2.44 12.05 17.14
CA LEU A 376 1.43 12.87 17.83
C LEU A 376 0.02 12.52 17.36
N SER A 377 -0.16 12.26 16.06
CA SER A 377 -1.44 11.81 15.48
C SER A 377 -1.85 10.47 16.07
N ASP A 378 -0.94 9.51 16.10
CA ASP A 378 -1.13 8.15 16.63
C ASP A 378 -1.59 8.13 18.10
N ILE A 379 -1.22 9.14 18.89
CA ILE A 379 -1.62 9.27 20.31
C ILE A 379 -2.78 10.24 20.54
N GLY A 380 -3.42 10.72 19.46
CA GLY A 380 -4.59 11.61 19.54
C GLY A 380 -4.30 13.09 19.78
N ARG A 381 -3.04 13.54 19.69
CA ARG A 381 -2.67 14.97 19.79
C ARG A 381 -2.78 15.66 18.43
N PHE A 382 -4.00 15.61 17.85
CA PHE A 382 -4.26 16.00 16.46
C PHE A 382 -3.95 17.47 16.16
N GLU A 383 -4.24 18.40 17.07
CA GLU A 383 -4.01 19.83 16.84
C GLU A 383 -2.50 20.16 16.71
N GLU A 384 -1.69 19.62 17.61
CA GLU A 384 -0.24 19.78 17.56
C GLU A 384 0.37 19.11 16.33
N ALA A 385 -0.14 17.94 15.96
CA ALA A 385 0.27 17.24 14.75
C ALA A 385 -0.05 18.03 13.48
N GLU A 386 -1.27 18.58 13.36
CA GLU A 386 -1.69 19.40 12.21
C GLU A 386 -0.84 20.68 12.12
N GLY A 387 -0.47 21.27 13.26
CA GLY A 387 0.47 22.39 13.32
C GLY A 387 1.84 22.04 12.71
N LEU A 388 2.44 20.93 13.14
CA LEU A 388 3.73 20.47 12.61
C LEU A 388 3.66 20.10 11.13
N ILE A 389 2.58 19.44 10.68
CA ILE A 389 2.36 19.10 9.27
C ILE A 389 2.22 20.37 8.42
N SER A 390 1.50 21.37 8.92
CA SER A 390 1.32 22.65 8.23
C SER A 390 2.66 23.39 8.08
N THR A 391 3.47 23.44 9.13
CA THR A 391 4.83 24.02 9.05
C THR A 391 5.70 23.23 8.07
N ALA A 392 5.72 21.90 8.16
CA ALA A 392 6.49 21.05 7.27
C ALA A 392 6.07 21.21 5.80
N ARG A 393 4.78 21.40 5.53
CA ARG A 393 4.26 21.68 4.19
C ARG A 393 4.80 23.00 3.65
N THR A 394 4.72 24.08 4.43
CA THR A 394 5.25 25.40 4.03
C THR A 394 6.76 25.33 3.76
N GLU A 395 7.52 24.63 4.62
CA GLU A 395 8.95 24.40 4.42
C GLU A 395 9.23 23.58 3.16
N ALA A 396 8.46 22.51 2.91
CA ALA A 396 8.59 21.68 1.71
C ALA A 396 8.23 22.44 0.42
N GLU A 397 7.18 23.27 0.44
CA GLU A 397 6.77 24.11 -0.69
C GLU A 397 7.87 25.12 -1.05
N ALA A 398 8.57 25.67 -0.05
CA ALA A 398 9.70 26.57 -0.27
C ALA A 398 10.92 25.88 -0.92
N LEU A 399 11.04 24.55 -0.79
CA LEU A 399 12.16 23.75 -1.32
C LEU A 399 11.91 23.17 -2.71
N GLY A 400 10.68 23.20 -3.22
CA GLY A 400 10.33 22.66 -4.54
C GLY A 400 9.76 21.23 -4.53
N GLN A 401 9.59 20.66 -5.74
CA GLN A 401 8.53 19.69 -6.04
C GLN A 401 8.66 18.22 -5.56
N PRO A 402 9.78 17.64 -5.10
CA PRO A 402 9.74 16.27 -4.57
C PRO A 402 9.34 16.16 -3.09
N HIS A 403 9.43 17.25 -2.33
CA HIS A 403 9.18 17.23 -0.88
C HIS A 403 7.70 17.45 -0.51
N THR A 404 6.83 17.71 -1.49
CA THR A 404 5.45 18.16 -1.28
C THR A 404 4.42 17.03 -1.10
N ALA A 405 4.74 15.78 -1.48
CA ALA A 405 3.81 14.66 -1.33
C ALA A 405 3.68 14.16 0.12
N THR A 406 4.80 14.10 0.86
CA THR A 406 4.86 13.53 2.22
C THR A 406 3.96 14.26 3.23
N PRO A 407 3.92 15.62 3.28
CA PRO A 407 2.99 16.34 4.14
C PRO A 407 1.52 16.00 3.86
N SER A 408 1.12 15.86 2.58
CA SER A 408 -0.26 15.51 2.22
C SER A 408 -0.66 14.10 2.68
N ILE A 409 0.26 13.14 2.61
CA ILE A 409 0.02 11.77 3.09
C ILE A 409 0.01 11.69 4.61
N ALA A 410 0.93 12.39 5.29
CA ALA A 410 0.91 12.49 6.75
C ALA A 410 -0.40 13.12 7.26
N ARG A 411 -0.88 14.18 6.58
CA ARG A 411 -2.18 14.79 6.86
C ARG A 411 -3.34 13.83 6.62
N ALA A 412 -3.27 13.02 5.57
CA ALA A 412 -4.30 12.03 5.29
C ALA A 412 -4.44 10.99 6.41
N MET A 413 -3.32 10.54 6.99
CA MET A 413 -3.32 9.65 8.16
C MET A 413 -3.92 10.32 9.40
N LEU A 414 -3.53 11.57 9.69
CA LEU A 414 -4.10 12.35 10.80
C LEU A 414 -5.62 12.50 10.66
N LEU A 415 -6.08 12.84 9.45
CA LEU A 415 -7.50 13.00 9.14
C LEU A 415 -8.26 11.68 9.26
N LEU A 416 -7.64 10.55 8.89
CA LEU A 416 -8.22 9.22 9.08
C LEU A 416 -8.37 8.91 10.58
N GLN A 417 -7.33 9.11 11.38
CA GLN A 417 -7.34 8.86 12.83
C GLN A 417 -8.35 9.74 13.57
N SER A 418 -8.52 10.99 13.12
CA SER A 418 -9.56 11.91 13.63
C SER A 418 -10.95 11.71 13.01
N SER A 419 -11.17 10.62 12.27
CA SER A 419 -12.46 10.22 11.68
C SER A 419 -13.03 11.20 10.63
N ARG A 420 -12.20 12.03 10.00
CA ARG A 420 -12.56 12.98 8.93
C ARG A 420 -12.39 12.34 7.55
N LEU A 421 -13.20 11.33 7.26
CA LEU A 421 -13.02 10.39 6.13
C LEU A 421 -12.92 11.05 4.75
N GLN A 422 -13.76 12.06 4.46
CA GLN A 422 -13.73 12.74 3.16
C GLN A 422 -12.43 13.53 2.96
N GLU A 423 -12.01 14.29 3.97
CA GLU A 423 -10.80 15.08 3.89
C GLU A 423 -9.55 14.20 3.85
N ALA A 424 -9.56 13.06 4.57
CA ALA A 424 -8.52 12.06 4.49
C ALA A 424 -8.37 11.52 3.07
N GLN A 425 -9.48 11.19 2.40
CA GLN A 425 -9.49 10.73 1.01
C GLN A 425 -8.94 11.78 0.04
N ASP A 426 -9.36 13.03 0.19
CA ASP A 426 -8.93 14.12 -0.68
C ASP A 426 -7.42 14.41 -0.49
N SER A 427 -6.95 14.41 0.76
CA SER A 427 -5.52 14.59 1.08
C SER A 427 -4.66 13.43 0.56
N ALA A 428 -5.14 12.18 0.68
CA ALA A 428 -4.45 11.00 0.16
C ALA A 428 -4.35 11.05 -1.37
N ARG A 429 -5.44 11.37 -2.07
CA ARG A 429 -5.44 11.51 -3.54
C ARG A 429 -4.50 12.61 -4.01
N ALA A 430 -4.51 13.76 -3.36
CA ALA A 430 -3.60 14.86 -3.69
C ALA A 430 -2.13 14.43 -3.52
N GLY A 431 -1.79 13.79 -2.39
CA GLY A 431 -0.44 13.28 -2.14
C GLY A 431 0.00 12.22 -3.16
N LEU A 432 -0.88 11.29 -3.51
CA LEU A 432 -0.61 10.25 -4.52
C LEU A 432 -0.46 10.84 -5.94
N GLU A 433 -1.22 11.86 -6.29
CA GLU A 433 -1.10 12.54 -7.58
C GLU A 433 0.24 13.28 -7.70
N VAL A 434 0.68 13.94 -6.63
CA VAL A 434 2.02 14.56 -6.55
C VAL A 434 3.09 13.48 -6.67
N ALA A 435 2.98 12.39 -5.89
CA ALA A 435 3.92 11.28 -5.91
C ALA A 435 4.08 10.66 -7.31
N ALA A 436 2.97 10.49 -8.05
CA ALA A 436 2.99 9.98 -9.41
C ALA A 436 3.74 10.89 -10.40
N LYS A 437 3.75 12.21 -10.16
CA LYS A 437 4.43 13.20 -11.02
C LYS A 437 5.91 13.37 -10.66
N THR A 438 6.27 13.16 -9.40
CA THR A 438 7.59 13.53 -8.85
C THR A 438 8.48 12.34 -8.52
N GLY A 439 8.02 11.10 -8.75
CA GLY A 439 8.76 9.88 -8.41
C GLY A 439 8.68 9.50 -6.94
N GLY A 440 7.59 9.89 -6.27
CA GLY A 440 7.29 9.70 -4.85
C GLY A 440 6.81 8.31 -4.44
N GLY A 441 7.32 7.22 -5.04
CA GLY A 441 6.74 5.88 -4.87
C GLY A 441 6.60 5.38 -3.43
N TRP A 442 7.40 5.89 -2.50
CA TRP A 442 7.39 5.46 -1.10
C TRP A 442 6.15 5.86 -0.32
N VAL A 443 5.48 6.94 -0.70
CA VAL A 443 4.23 7.33 -0.06
C VAL A 443 3.03 6.60 -0.64
N VAL A 444 3.21 5.86 -1.75
CA VAL A 444 2.12 5.16 -2.43
C VAL A 444 1.45 4.12 -1.53
N PRO A 445 2.17 3.21 -0.85
CA PRO A 445 1.56 2.20 0.01
C PRO A 445 0.73 2.82 1.13
N VAL A 446 1.25 3.88 1.77
CA VAL A 446 0.57 4.59 2.86
C VAL A 446 -0.66 5.34 2.34
N GLY A 447 -0.55 6.04 1.22
CA GLY A 447 -1.68 6.72 0.60
C GLY A 447 -2.77 5.75 0.13
N GLN A 448 -2.39 4.61 -0.44
CA GLN A 448 -3.32 3.55 -0.83
C GLN A 448 -3.99 2.93 0.41
N ALA A 449 -3.26 2.70 1.49
CA ALA A 449 -3.82 2.21 2.75
C ALA A 449 -4.93 3.14 3.29
N VAL A 450 -4.71 4.46 3.28
CA VAL A 450 -5.74 5.43 3.67
C VAL A 450 -6.98 5.30 2.76
N LEU A 451 -6.79 5.17 1.45
CA LEU A 451 -7.90 5.01 0.50
C LEU A 451 -8.66 3.69 0.70
N ILE A 452 -7.95 2.60 0.99
CA ILE A 452 -8.54 1.30 1.34
C ILE A 452 -9.42 1.45 2.59
N LEU A 453 -8.87 2.01 3.67
CA LEU A 453 -9.59 2.17 4.93
C LEU A 453 -10.82 3.07 4.80
N VAL A 454 -10.72 4.19 4.05
CA VAL A 454 -11.87 5.06 3.78
C VAL A 454 -12.92 4.34 2.94
N ALA A 455 -12.53 3.61 1.89
CA ALA A 455 -13.46 2.88 1.03
C ALA A 455 -14.21 1.79 1.81
N LEU A 456 -13.47 1.02 2.63
CA LEU A 456 -14.03 0.02 3.54
C LEU A 456 -15.07 0.62 4.50
N ARG A 457 -14.76 1.76 5.15
CA ARG A 457 -15.70 2.46 6.05
C ARG A 457 -16.96 2.95 5.33
N ARG A 458 -16.86 3.26 4.04
CA ARG A 458 -18.00 3.65 3.20
C ARG A 458 -18.80 2.48 2.65
N GLY A 459 -18.38 1.24 2.88
CA GLY A 459 -18.98 0.04 2.29
C GLY A 459 -18.62 -0.16 0.80
N ASP A 460 -17.62 0.56 0.28
CA ASP A 460 -17.18 0.45 -1.12
C ASP A 460 -16.02 -0.55 -1.25
N LEU A 461 -16.35 -1.84 -1.11
CA LEU A 461 -15.38 -2.93 -1.22
C LEU A 461 -14.71 -3.00 -2.60
N ALA A 462 -15.42 -2.63 -3.66
CA ALA A 462 -14.89 -2.63 -5.02
C ALA A 462 -13.73 -1.64 -5.15
N SER A 463 -13.90 -0.41 -4.66
CA SER A 463 -12.81 0.56 -4.62
C SER A 463 -11.68 0.11 -3.70
N ALA A 464 -11.98 -0.45 -2.53
CA ALA A 464 -10.96 -0.95 -1.60
C ALA A 464 -10.07 -2.04 -2.25
N ALA A 465 -10.68 -3.00 -2.95
CA ALA A 465 -9.96 -4.04 -3.68
C ALA A 465 -9.14 -3.49 -4.85
N ASP A 466 -9.65 -2.49 -5.58
CA ASP A 466 -8.91 -1.81 -6.65
C ASP A 466 -7.67 -1.08 -6.11
N TYR A 467 -7.79 -0.36 -4.99
CA TYR A 467 -6.65 0.29 -4.34
C TYR A 467 -5.60 -0.73 -3.87
N ALA A 468 -6.04 -1.83 -3.26
CA ALA A 468 -5.15 -2.93 -2.85
C ALA A 468 -4.37 -3.52 -4.04
N TRP A 469 -5.08 -3.81 -5.13
CA TRP A 469 -4.48 -4.33 -6.36
C TRP A 469 -3.47 -3.37 -6.98
N ARG A 470 -3.81 -2.07 -7.11
CA ARG A 470 -2.91 -1.04 -7.67
C ARG A 470 -1.61 -0.93 -6.89
N CYS A 471 -1.71 -0.95 -5.55
CA CYS A 471 -0.54 -0.90 -4.70
C CYS A 471 0.34 -2.14 -4.89
N ARG A 472 -0.25 -3.34 -4.89
CA ARG A 472 0.47 -4.60 -5.12
C ARG A 472 1.20 -4.62 -6.47
N ALA A 473 0.53 -4.14 -7.52
CA ALA A 473 1.14 -4.00 -8.85
C ALA A 473 2.32 -3.01 -8.85
N ALA A 474 2.25 -1.95 -8.03
CA ALA A 474 3.32 -0.97 -7.89
C ALA A 474 4.52 -1.51 -7.09
N VAL A 475 4.29 -2.22 -5.98
CA VAL A 475 5.33 -2.85 -5.13
C VAL A 475 6.19 -3.84 -5.94
N GLY A 476 5.59 -4.56 -6.90
CA GLY A 476 6.31 -5.53 -7.74
C GLY A 476 6.99 -4.95 -9.00
N ALA A 477 6.62 -3.74 -9.42
CA ALA A 477 7.09 -3.15 -10.69
C ALA A 477 8.04 -1.95 -10.49
N ASP A 478 7.98 -1.28 -9.34
CA ASP A 478 8.73 -0.06 -9.06
C ASP A 478 9.58 -0.22 -7.80
N SER A 479 10.91 -0.14 -7.97
CA SER A 479 11.89 -0.21 -6.88
C SER A 479 11.84 0.96 -5.88
N THR A 480 10.92 1.90 -6.07
CA THR A 480 10.63 3.00 -5.13
C THR A 480 9.44 2.73 -4.21
N VAL A 481 8.71 1.63 -4.39
CA VAL A 481 7.50 1.28 -3.65
C VAL A 481 7.81 0.10 -2.71
N PHE A 482 7.51 0.23 -1.42
CA PHE A 482 7.99 -0.70 -0.39
C PHE A 482 6.86 -1.22 0.50
N PRO A 483 7.05 -2.35 1.20
CA PRO A 483 6.08 -2.87 2.15
C PRO A 483 5.73 -1.83 3.23
N SER A 484 4.46 -1.76 3.60
CA SER A 484 3.95 -0.86 4.63
C SER A 484 2.96 -1.59 5.50
N ILE A 485 3.11 -1.46 6.82
CA ILE A 485 2.20 -2.10 7.77
C ILE A 485 0.75 -1.61 7.60
N HIS A 486 0.56 -0.34 7.23
CA HIS A 486 -0.76 0.21 6.92
C HIS A 486 -1.38 -0.47 5.70
N PHE A 487 -0.56 -0.76 4.70
CA PHE A 487 -0.99 -1.45 3.50
C PHE A 487 -1.35 -2.90 3.80
N ASP A 488 -0.48 -3.62 4.51
CA ASP A 488 -0.72 -5.01 4.93
C ASP A 488 -1.98 -5.13 5.78
N TRP A 489 -2.22 -4.14 6.67
CA TRP A 489 -3.46 -4.04 7.44
C TRP A 489 -4.69 -3.84 6.54
N GLY A 490 -4.66 -2.85 5.65
CA GLY A 490 -5.76 -2.61 4.71
C GLY A 490 -6.03 -3.81 3.81
N GLU A 491 -4.99 -4.51 3.37
CA GLU A 491 -5.09 -5.71 2.55
C GLU A 491 -5.68 -6.89 3.34
N CYS A 492 -5.30 -7.07 4.60
CA CYS A 492 -5.90 -8.04 5.51
C CYS A 492 -7.41 -7.80 5.70
N LEU A 493 -7.82 -6.53 5.83
CA LEU A 493 -9.23 -6.15 5.94
C LEU A 493 -10.01 -6.45 4.64
N VAL A 494 -9.43 -6.15 3.48
CA VAL A 494 -10.02 -6.49 2.18
C VAL A 494 -10.13 -8.01 2.01
N ALA A 495 -9.08 -8.76 2.36
CA ALA A 495 -9.08 -10.22 2.32
C ALA A 495 -10.18 -10.80 3.22
N THR A 496 -10.40 -10.23 4.41
CA THR A 496 -11.49 -10.64 5.30
C THR A 496 -12.86 -10.45 4.66
N ALA A 497 -13.08 -9.30 4.01
CA ALA A 497 -14.34 -9.00 3.35
C ALA A 497 -14.60 -9.89 2.11
N GLN A 498 -13.54 -10.38 1.46
CA GLN A 498 -13.64 -11.21 0.25
C GLN A 498 -13.66 -12.72 0.53
N LEU A 499 -12.85 -13.18 1.49
CA LEU A 499 -12.59 -14.59 1.76
C LEU A 499 -13.31 -15.10 3.02
N GLY A 500 -13.87 -14.20 3.82
CA GLY A 500 -14.49 -14.51 5.10
C GLY A 500 -13.48 -14.72 6.23
N ALA A 501 -14.02 -14.89 7.45
CA ALA A 501 -13.23 -14.89 8.68
C ALA A 501 -12.26 -16.08 8.78
N ARG A 502 -12.75 -17.29 8.50
CA ARG A 502 -11.97 -18.54 8.65
C ARG A 502 -10.74 -18.57 7.75
N ARG A 503 -10.89 -18.22 6.47
CA ARG A 503 -9.76 -18.19 5.53
C ARG A 503 -8.76 -17.11 5.88
N THR A 504 -9.23 -15.98 6.43
CA THR A 504 -8.32 -14.90 6.83
C THR A 504 -7.58 -15.21 8.12
N ALA A 505 -8.18 -15.95 9.06
CA ALA A 505 -7.50 -16.47 10.24
C ALA A 505 -6.31 -17.40 9.86
N GLU A 506 -6.48 -18.25 8.84
CA GLU A 506 -5.37 -19.06 8.30
C GLU A 506 -4.24 -18.18 7.73
N LEU A 507 -4.59 -17.10 7.01
CA LEU A 507 -3.61 -16.15 6.47
C LEU A 507 -2.90 -15.34 7.56
N LEU A 508 -3.53 -15.10 8.72
CA LEU A 508 -2.88 -14.45 9.87
C LEU A 508 -1.76 -15.29 10.49
N THR A 509 -1.79 -16.61 10.33
CA THR A 509 -0.69 -17.46 10.83
C THR A 509 0.49 -17.58 9.85
N THR A 510 0.32 -17.09 8.62
CA THR A 510 1.30 -17.23 7.53
C THR A 510 1.69 -15.87 6.94
N THR A 511 0.82 -15.28 6.14
CA THR A 511 1.07 -14.08 5.34
C THR A 511 1.04 -12.80 6.16
N TYR A 512 0.17 -12.74 7.19
CA TYR A 512 -0.05 -11.55 8.02
C TYR A 512 0.38 -11.74 9.48
N ALA A 513 1.23 -12.72 9.76
CA ALA A 513 1.66 -13.07 11.12
C ALA A 513 2.34 -11.90 11.86
N HIS A 514 3.04 -11.02 11.12
CA HIS A 514 3.68 -9.84 11.68
C HIS A 514 2.69 -8.80 12.22
N LEU A 515 1.42 -8.81 11.80
CA LEU A 515 0.41 -7.85 12.28
C LEU A 515 -0.05 -8.16 13.71
N LEU A 516 -0.08 -9.44 14.09
CA LEU A 516 -0.64 -9.91 15.37
C LEU A 516 0.11 -9.40 16.60
N THR A 517 1.38 -9.05 16.44
CA THR A 517 2.25 -8.61 17.55
C THR A 517 2.91 -7.27 17.26
N SER A 518 2.43 -6.51 16.28
CA SER A 518 3.06 -5.25 15.90
C SER A 518 2.67 -4.13 16.87
N PRO A 519 3.64 -3.55 17.62
CA PRO A 519 3.39 -2.37 18.44
C PRO A 519 2.85 -1.22 17.60
N GLN A 520 3.43 -1.02 16.41
CA GLN A 520 3.07 0.06 15.52
C GLN A 520 1.58 0.01 15.12
N LEU A 521 1.08 -1.17 14.71
CA LEU A 521 -0.34 -1.33 14.37
C LEU A 521 -1.25 -1.07 15.58
N PHE A 522 -0.88 -1.55 16.76
CA PHE A 522 -1.70 -1.38 17.96
C PHE A 522 -1.77 0.07 18.48
N VAL A 523 -0.78 0.90 18.16
CA VAL A 523 -0.89 2.35 18.43
C VAL A 523 -1.74 3.03 17.37
N GLU A 524 -1.48 2.76 16.09
CA GLU A 524 -2.10 3.48 14.98
C GLU A 524 -3.58 3.12 14.80
N GLU A 525 -3.94 1.87 15.05
CA GLU A 525 -5.29 1.33 14.87
C GLU A 525 -5.82 0.82 16.21
N ALA A 526 -6.40 1.72 17.00
CA ALA A 526 -6.88 1.44 18.36
C ALA A 526 -7.90 0.28 18.46
N ALA A 527 -8.57 -0.07 17.36
CA ALA A 527 -9.51 -1.18 17.29
C ALA A 527 -8.91 -2.48 16.72
N ALA A 528 -7.63 -2.51 16.34
CA ALA A 528 -7.00 -3.67 15.69
C ALA A 528 -7.00 -4.92 16.57
N ALA A 529 -6.66 -4.81 17.85
CA ALA A 529 -6.68 -5.95 18.77
C ALA A 529 -8.09 -6.56 18.90
N ALA A 530 -9.10 -5.71 19.12
CA ALA A 530 -10.50 -6.14 19.16
C ALA A 530 -10.99 -6.72 17.82
N TRP A 531 -10.45 -6.22 16.70
CA TRP A 531 -10.74 -6.77 15.38
C TRP A 531 -10.17 -8.19 15.20
N PHE A 532 -8.91 -8.41 15.57
CA PHE A 532 -8.31 -9.74 15.50
C PHE A 532 -9.02 -10.74 16.41
N VAL A 533 -9.44 -10.31 17.61
CA VAL A 533 -10.26 -11.16 18.51
C VAL A 533 -11.59 -11.53 17.85
N ARG A 534 -12.31 -10.58 17.25
CA ARG A 534 -13.56 -10.88 16.51
C ARG A 534 -13.34 -11.89 15.40
N LEU A 535 -12.30 -11.69 14.59
CA LEU A 535 -11.95 -12.61 13.51
C LEU A 535 -11.61 -14.01 14.04
N ALA A 536 -10.84 -14.10 15.12
CA ALA A 536 -10.46 -15.36 15.73
C ALA A 536 -11.67 -16.09 16.32
N LEU A 537 -12.55 -15.39 17.04
CA LEU A 537 -13.81 -15.95 17.55
C LEU A 537 -14.73 -16.42 16.42
N ALA A 538 -14.81 -15.67 15.32
CA ALA A 538 -15.55 -16.05 14.13
C ALA A 538 -15.00 -17.28 13.40
N ALA A 539 -13.69 -17.52 13.52
CA ALA A 539 -13.01 -18.68 12.96
C ALA A 539 -12.95 -19.87 13.94
N ASP A 540 -13.57 -19.76 15.12
CA ASP A 540 -13.47 -20.72 16.23
C ASP A 540 -12.01 -20.97 16.71
N ASP A 541 -11.12 -19.98 16.57
CA ASP A 541 -9.71 -20.04 16.95
C ASP A 541 -9.45 -19.32 18.29
N MET A 542 -9.82 -19.97 19.39
CA MET A 542 -9.59 -19.46 20.75
C MET A 542 -8.10 -19.22 21.08
N PRO A 543 -7.15 -20.08 20.68
CA PRO A 543 -5.71 -19.81 20.88
C PRO A 543 -5.24 -18.50 20.22
N LEU A 544 -5.68 -18.20 19.00
CA LEU A 544 -5.37 -16.94 18.32
C LEU A 544 -5.95 -15.74 19.08
N ALA A 545 -7.22 -15.82 19.50
CA ALA A 545 -7.86 -14.76 20.28
C ALA A 545 -7.11 -14.45 21.59
N SER A 546 -6.72 -15.50 22.33
CA SER A 546 -5.94 -15.38 23.57
C SER A 546 -4.55 -14.77 23.33
N THR A 547 -3.89 -15.16 22.24
CA THR A 547 -2.57 -14.64 21.85
C THR A 547 -2.63 -13.12 21.61
N VAL A 548 -3.65 -12.67 20.89
CA VAL A 548 -3.86 -11.24 20.59
C VAL A 548 -4.13 -10.44 21.86
N VAL A 549 -5.03 -10.91 22.73
CA VAL A 549 -5.33 -10.23 24.02
C VAL A 549 -4.05 -10.12 24.86
N THR A 550 -3.30 -11.22 24.99
CA THR A 550 -2.04 -11.24 25.73
C THR A 550 -1.03 -10.25 25.17
N ALA A 551 -0.91 -10.15 23.84
CA ALA A 551 -0.02 -9.19 23.18
C ALA A 551 -0.44 -7.74 23.45
N ALA A 552 -1.74 -7.43 23.34
CA ALA A 552 -2.28 -6.10 23.61
C ALA A 552 -2.08 -5.68 25.08
N GLU A 553 -2.36 -6.57 26.04
CA GLU A 553 -2.17 -6.31 27.47
C GLU A 553 -0.69 -6.11 27.84
N ARG A 554 0.21 -6.95 27.31
CA ARG A 554 1.66 -6.76 27.51
C ARG A 554 2.12 -5.42 26.95
N PHE A 555 1.63 -5.03 25.78
CA PHE A 555 1.99 -3.77 25.16
C PHE A 555 1.47 -2.55 25.96
N ALA A 556 0.24 -2.63 26.47
CA ALA A 556 -0.32 -1.61 27.36
C ALA A 556 0.45 -1.53 28.69
N ALA A 557 0.80 -2.65 29.31
CA ALA A 557 1.56 -2.71 30.56
C ALA A 557 2.98 -2.13 30.40
N ALA A 558 3.60 -2.30 29.23
CA ALA A 558 4.88 -1.69 28.90
C ALA A 558 4.79 -0.15 28.72
N ASN A 559 3.59 0.40 28.56
CA ASN A 559 3.33 1.82 28.30
C ASN A 559 2.30 2.42 29.28
N PRO A 560 2.56 2.42 30.60
CA PRO A 560 1.58 2.81 31.62
C PRO A 560 1.11 4.26 31.52
N GLY A 561 1.90 5.14 30.90
CA GLY A 561 1.53 6.53 30.62
C GLY A 561 0.58 6.71 29.43
N ARG A 562 0.05 5.62 28.85
CA ARG A 562 -0.83 5.62 27.67
C ARG A 562 -2.14 4.90 27.96
N PRO A 563 -3.13 5.57 28.59
CA PRO A 563 -4.42 4.98 28.90
C PRO A 563 -5.15 4.41 27.67
N THR A 564 -4.95 5.00 26.48
CA THR A 564 -5.54 4.52 25.22
C THR A 564 -5.20 3.08 24.87
N LEU A 565 -3.99 2.62 25.20
CA LEU A 565 -3.57 1.24 24.95
C LEU A 565 -4.23 0.27 25.93
N ALA A 566 -4.38 0.69 27.19
CA ALA A 566 -5.10 -0.09 28.19
C ALA A 566 -6.58 -0.24 27.81
N VAL A 567 -7.20 0.80 27.26
CA VAL A 567 -8.58 0.76 26.75
C VAL A 567 -8.70 -0.18 25.54
N ALA A 568 -7.76 -0.15 24.59
CA ALA A 568 -7.75 -1.07 23.45
C ALA A 568 -7.58 -2.54 23.87
N ALA A 569 -6.70 -2.81 24.84
CA ALA A 569 -6.54 -4.13 25.43
C ALA A 569 -7.81 -4.57 26.19
N LEU A 570 -8.45 -3.65 26.92
CA LEU A 570 -9.73 -3.90 27.62
C LEU A 570 -10.85 -4.26 26.64
N HIS A 571 -10.93 -3.59 25.49
CA HIS A 571 -11.88 -3.91 24.43
C HIS A 571 -11.67 -5.34 23.92
N ALA A 572 -10.42 -5.69 23.57
CA ALA A 572 -10.07 -7.03 23.09
C ALA A 572 -10.37 -8.12 24.15
N ARG A 573 -10.03 -7.87 25.42
CA ARG A 573 -10.34 -8.79 26.52
C ARG A 573 -11.84 -8.93 26.74
N GLY A 574 -12.59 -7.82 26.73
CA GLY A 574 -14.04 -7.82 26.90
C GLY A 574 -14.77 -8.68 25.86
N LEU A 575 -14.26 -8.72 24.63
CA LEU A 575 -14.74 -9.64 23.59
C LEU A 575 -14.44 -11.11 23.91
N LEU A 576 -13.19 -11.42 24.27
CA LEU A 576 -12.74 -12.79 24.57
C LEU A 576 -13.48 -13.37 25.78
N GLU A 577 -13.61 -12.59 26.85
CA GLU A 577 -14.22 -13.01 28.13
C GLU A 577 -15.74 -12.79 28.16
N ARG A 578 -16.30 -12.16 27.12
CA ARG A 578 -17.72 -11.76 27.05
C ARG A 578 -18.12 -10.86 28.24
N ASP A 579 -17.25 -9.94 28.62
CA ASP A 579 -17.45 -8.99 29.71
C ASP A 579 -18.10 -7.68 29.20
N SER A 580 -19.38 -7.51 29.52
CA SER A 580 -20.14 -6.33 29.14
C SER A 580 -19.71 -5.04 29.85
N GLU A 581 -19.12 -5.10 31.05
CA GLU A 581 -18.63 -3.91 31.74
C GLU A 581 -17.32 -3.44 31.10
N ALA A 582 -16.41 -4.37 30.77
CA ALA A 582 -15.20 -4.06 30.02
C ALA A 582 -15.51 -3.38 28.67
N LEU A 583 -16.48 -3.91 27.91
CA LEU A 583 -16.89 -3.30 26.63
C LEU A 583 -17.56 -1.93 26.82
N ARG A 584 -18.36 -1.76 27.88
CA ARG A 584 -18.99 -0.47 28.23
C ARG A 584 -17.96 0.58 28.62
N GLN A 585 -16.95 0.19 29.38
CA GLN A 585 -15.83 1.06 29.72
C GLN A 585 -15.04 1.43 28.47
N ALA A 586 -14.71 0.46 27.62
CA ALA A 586 -14.01 0.70 26.36
C ALA A 586 -14.76 1.68 25.44
N ALA A 587 -16.08 1.51 25.31
CA ALA A 587 -16.94 2.39 24.53
C ALA A 587 -16.97 3.85 25.02
N ARG A 588 -16.63 4.11 26.28
CA ARG A 588 -16.58 5.46 26.88
C ARG A 588 -15.18 6.07 26.86
N GLU A 589 -14.14 5.25 27.05
CA GLU A 589 -12.78 5.72 27.30
C GLU A 589 -11.89 5.74 26.04
N HIS A 590 -12.34 5.16 24.92
CA HIS A 590 -11.60 5.25 23.66
C HIS A 590 -11.44 6.70 23.19
N VAL A 591 -10.18 7.11 22.95
CA VAL A 591 -9.87 8.40 22.34
C VAL A 591 -10.26 8.45 20.86
N SER A 592 -10.21 7.31 20.15
CA SER A 592 -10.67 7.21 18.77
C SER A 592 -12.19 7.11 18.72
N PRO A 593 -12.90 8.05 18.06
CA PRO A 593 -14.37 7.99 17.91
C PRO A 593 -14.84 6.69 17.26
N CYS A 594 -14.11 6.20 16.25
CA CYS A 594 -14.40 4.96 15.57
C CYS A 594 -14.25 3.74 16.50
N ALA A 595 -13.16 3.65 17.27
CA ALA A 595 -12.94 2.53 18.19
C ALA A 595 -14.00 2.50 19.31
N GLY A 596 -14.37 3.67 19.84
CA GLY A 596 -15.45 3.77 20.83
C GLY A 596 -16.81 3.35 20.28
N ALA A 597 -17.13 3.67 19.01
CA ALA A 597 -18.35 3.21 18.36
C ALA A 597 -18.35 1.69 18.11
N LEU A 598 -17.20 1.11 17.74
CA LEU A 598 -17.04 -0.34 17.60
C LEU A 598 -17.19 -1.08 18.94
N ALA A 599 -16.60 -0.58 20.01
CA ALA A 599 -16.77 -1.16 21.35
C ALA A 599 -18.23 -1.11 21.83
N GLU A 600 -18.96 -0.04 21.49
CA GLU A 600 -20.38 0.10 21.81
C GLU A 600 -21.26 -0.84 20.99
N GLU A 601 -20.90 -1.05 19.73
CA GLU A 601 -21.53 -2.07 18.89
C GLU A 601 -21.31 -3.47 19.47
N ASP A 602 -20.06 -3.82 19.81
CA ASP A 602 -19.71 -5.12 20.39
C ASP A 602 -20.46 -5.36 21.72
N LEU A 603 -20.59 -4.32 22.56
CA LEU A 603 -21.43 -4.35 23.74
C LEU A 603 -22.90 -4.63 23.39
N GLY A 604 -23.43 -3.94 22.40
CA GLY A 604 -24.82 -4.10 21.95
C GLY A 604 -25.11 -5.51 21.46
N ILE A 605 -24.21 -6.07 20.65
CA ILE A 605 -24.29 -7.44 20.16
C ILE A 605 -24.25 -8.44 21.32
N LEU A 606 -23.30 -8.27 22.25
CA LEU A 606 -23.16 -9.16 23.40
C LEU A 606 -24.41 -9.16 24.28
N LEU A 607 -24.96 -7.99 24.59
CA LEU A 607 -26.16 -7.86 25.44
C LEU A 607 -27.43 -8.39 24.75
N SER A 608 -27.54 -8.22 23.43
CA SER A 608 -28.66 -8.77 22.65
C SER A 608 -28.65 -10.30 22.62
N ALA A 609 -27.47 -10.94 22.66
CA ALA A 609 -27.35 -12.40 22.72
C ALA A 609 -27.67 -13.02 24.10
N GLN A 610 -27.85 -12.21 25.16
CA GLN A 610 -28.15 -12.67 26.53
C GLN A 610 -29.67 -12.64 26.84
N GLU A 611 -30.48 -13.13 25.89
CA GLU A 611 -31.90 -12.84 25.60
C GLU A 611 -32.95 -12.66 26.74
N GLU A 612 -32.71 -13.01 28.01
CA GLU A 612 -33.78 -12.97 29.02
C GLU A 612 -33.91 -11.67 29.84
N LYS A 613 -32.87 -10.80 29.93
CA LYS A 613 -32.95 -9.55 30.73
C LYS A 613 -32.32 -8.31 30.09
N ASN A 614 -31.44 -8.48 29.10
CA ASN A 614 -30.59 -7.40 28.61
C ASN A 614 -30.90 -6.92 27.18
N GLY A 615 -31.91 -7.49 26.50
CA GLY A 615 -32.22 -7.15 25.10
C GLY A 615 -32.51 -5.66 24.87
N ALA A 616 -33.21 -5.00 25.79
CA ALA A 616 -33.48 -3.56 25.72
C ALA A 616 -32.18 -2.72 25.85
N LEU A 617 -31.24 -3.17 26.68
CA LEU A 617 -29.93 -2.53 26.85
C LEU A 617 -29.05 -2.76 25.62
N GLY A 618 -29.08 -3.96 25.02
CA GLY A 618 -28.40 -4.27 23.76
C GLY A 618 -28.89 -3.40 22.61
N ALA A 619 -30.21 -3.30 22.43
CA ALA A 619 -30.82 -2.42 21.45
C ALA A 619 -30.47 -0.93 21.66
N ALA A 620 -30.36 -0.48 22.91
CA ALA A 620 -29.96 0.89 23.23
C ALA A 620 -28.50 1.16 22.85
N ALA A 621 -27.59 0.22 23.16
CA ALA A 621 -26.18 0.30 22.77
C ALA A 621 -26.02 0.32 21.24
N LEU A 622 -26.72 -0.56 20.50
CA LEU A 622 -26.69 -0.57 19.04
C LEU A 622 -27.20 0.73 18.41
N ARG A 623 -28.27 1.34 18.98
CA ARG A 623 -28.75 2.66 18.52
C ARG A 623 -27.73 3.77 18.78
N SER A 624 -27.03 3.72 19.91
CA SER A 624 -25.97 4.67 20.24
C SER A 624 -24.77 4.52 19.29
N ALA A 625 -24.33 3.28 19.03
CA ALA A 625 -23.30 2.98 18.04
C ALA A 625 -23.68 3.49 16.64
N LEU A 626 -24.93 3.26 16.20
CA LEU A 626 -25.47 3.77 14.95
C LEU A 626 -25.37 5.31 14.85
N GLN A 627 -25.74 6.03 15.92
CA GLN A 627 -25.64 7.49 15.96
C GLN A 627 -24.19 7.97 15.83
N ARG A 628 -23.25 7.30 16.51
CA ARG A 628 -21.82 7.61 16.39
C ARG A 628 -21.30 7.36 14.98
N PHE A 629 -21.66 6.24 14.35
CA PHE A 629 -21.25 5.96 12.97
C PHE A 629 -21.87 6.92 11.95
N VAL A 630 -23.07 7.44 12.18
CA VAL A 630 -23.67 8.52 11.37
C VAL A 630 -22.83 9.80 11.46
N GLN A 631 -22.38 10.18 12.66
CA GLN A 631 -21.51 11.35 12.84
C GLN A 631 -20.14 11.17 12.17
N ILE A 632 -19.60 9.96 12.20
CA ILE A 632 -18.34 9.59 11.54
C ILE A 632 -18.49 9.52 10.00
N GLY A 633 -19.69 9.21 9.51
CA GLY A 633 -19.95 8.97 8.09
C GLY A 633 -19.56 7.55 7.62
N SER A 634 -19.52 6.58 8.55
CA SER A 634 -19.19 5.18 8.23
C SER A 634 -20.40 4.40 7.74
N GLN A 635 -20.74 4.52 6.45
CA GLN A 635 -21.94 3.89 5.88
C GLN A 635 -21.93 2.36 5.97
N GLY A 636 -20.76 1.72 5.82
CA GLY A 636 -20.66 0.26 5.94
C GLY A 636 -21.04 -0.24 7.33
N ASP A 637 -20.58 0.47 8.38
CA ASP A 637 -20.92 0.14 9.77
C ASP A 637 -22.42 0.39 10.07
N ILE A 638 -22.98 1.47 9.50
CA ILE A 638 -24.40 1.81 9.63
C ILE A 638 -25.30 0.72 9.05
N GLU A 639 -25.00 0.26 7.83
CA GLU A 639 -25.77 -0.78 7.13
C GLU A 639 -25.68 -2.12 7.87
N ARG A 640 -24.50 -2.47 8.38
CA ARG A 640 -24.25 -3.68 9.17
C ARG A 640 -25.07 -3.72 10.47
N ILE A 641 -25.06 -2.64 11.25
CA ILE A 641 -25.85 -2.58 12.50
C ILE A 641 -27.35 -2.66 12.19
N ARG A 642 -27.83 -2.01 11.12
CA ARG A 642 -29.25 -2.11 10.71
C ARG A 642 -29.63 -3.53 10.35
N ALA A 643 -28.84 -4.20 9.52
CA ALA A 643 -29.07 -5.59 9.13
C ALA A 643 -29.14 -6.51 10.37
N PHE A 644 -28.23 -6.34 11.32
CA PHE A 644 -28.25 -7.07 12.59
C PHE A 644 -29.54 -6.83 13.39
N MET A 645 -29.95 -5.56 13.56
CA MET A 645 -31.15 -5.20 14.33
C MET A 645 -32.44 -5.73 13.67
N GLU A 646 -32.51 -5.72 12.34
CA GLU A 646 -33.62 -6.26 11.56
C GLU A 646 -33.73 -7.79 11.72
N GLU A 647 -32.60 -8.50 11.63
CA GLU A 647 -32.53 -9.95 11.82
C GLU A 647 -32.98 -10.38 13.23
N HIS A 648 -32.67 -9.56 14.25
CA HIS A 648 -32.98 -9.86 15.66
C HIS A 648 -34.27 -9.19 16.15
N GLY A 649 -35.18 -8.84 15.23
CA GLY A 649 -36.54 -8.39 15.55
C GLY A 649 -36.65 -7.08 16.34
N THR A 650 -35.59 -6.26 16.35
CA THR A 650 -35.55 -4.99 17.07
C THR A 650 -35.94 -3.85 16.12
N PRO A 651 -37.05 -3.12 16.33
CA PRO A 651 -37.44 -2.03 15.45
C PRO A 651 -36.36 -0.95 15.44
N VAL A 652 -35.78 -0.68 14.27
CA VAL A 652 -35.00 0.53 14.02
C VAL A 652 -36.00 1.68 13.98
N THR A 653 -36.35 2.24 15.14
CA THR A 653 -37.03 3.55 15.16
C THR A 653 -36.09 4.53 14.51
N SER A 654 -36.47 4.93 13.30
CA SER A 654 -35.78 5.91 12.46
C SER A 654 -35.22 7.03 13.34
N THR A 655 -33.90 7.06 13.49
CA THR A 655 -33.21 8.26 13.95
C THR A 655 -33.71 9.44 13.11
N PRO A 656 -33.86 10.64 13.69
CA PRO A 656 -34.22 11.81 12.90
C PRO A 656 -33.23 11.90 11.74
N ARG A 657 -33.71 11.77 10.49
CA ARG A 657 -32.90 12.01 9.29
C ARG A 657 -32.51 13.48 9.30
N GLN A 658 -31.45 13.85 10.02
CA GLN A 658 -30.79 15.12 9.78
C GLN A 658 -29.97 14.98 8.49
N GLY A 659 -30.40 15.74 7.47
CA GLY A 659 -29.61 16.03 6.28
C GLY A 659 -29.45 14.87 5.30
N ARG A 660 -30.52 14.47 4.60
CA ARG A 660 -30.32 14.01 3.22
C ARG A 660 -29.82 15.27 2.47
N PRO A 661 -28.64 15.27 1.81
CA PRO A 661 -28.39 16.32 0.83
C PRO A 661 -29.58 16.30 -0.11
N ALA A 662 -30.18 17.46 -0.39
CA ALA A 662 -31.28 17.53 -1.32
C ALA A 662 -30.87 16.74 -2.58
N THR A 663 -31.68 15.75 -2.97
CA THR A 663 -31.35 14.91 -4.13
C THR A 663 -31.79 15.57 -5.44
N ALA A 664 -32.59 16.63 -5.32
CA ALA A 664 -33.05 17.49 -6.39
C ALA A 664 -33.25 18.92 -5.86
N GLY A 665 -33.13 19.92 -6.73
CA GLY A 665 -33.28 21.34 -6.41
C GLY A 665 -31.96 22.08 -6.15
N TRP A 666 -32.03 23.38 -5.89
CA TRP A 666 -30.86 24.26 -5.77
C TRP A 666 -29.91 23.87 -4.62
N GLU A 667 -30.48 23.37 -3.52
CA GLU A 667 -29.75 22.89 -2.34
C GLU A 667 -28.94 21.61 -2.63
N ALA A 668 -29.25 20.88 -3.72
CA ALA A 668 -28.55 19.66 -4.16
C ALA A 668 -27.22 19.93 -4.88
N LEU A 669 -27.00 21.18 -5.29
CA LEU A 669 -25.81 21.59 -6.02
C LEU A 669 -24.62 21.72 -5.05
N THR A 670 -23.47 21.22 -5.47
CA THR A 670 -22.20 21.49 -4.76
C THR A 670 -21.79 22.95 -4.93
N GLU A 671 -20.88 23.44 -4.09
CA GLU A 671 -20.41 24.83 -4.17
C GLU A 671 -19.84 25.19 -5.55
N THR A 672 -19.09 24.26 -6.15
CA THR A 672 -18.58 24.39 -7.52
C THR A 672 -19.71 24.40 -8.55
N GLU A 673 -20.75 23.58 -8.38
CA GLU A 673 -21.90 23.53 -9.28
C GLU A 673 -22.75 24.82 -9.18
N ARG A 674 -22.93 25.39 -7.99
CA ARG A 674 -23.60 26.70 -7.79
C ARG A 674 -22.82 27.83 -8.45
N SER A 675 -21.50 27.87 -8.24
CA SER A 675 -20.62 28.85 -8.88
C SER A 675 -20.71 28.76 -10.41
N ILE A 676 -20.66 27.55 -10.97
CA ILE A 676 -20.84 27.32 -12.41
C ILE A 676 -22.24 27.73 -12.88
N ALA A 677 -23.30 27.42 -12.13
CA ALA A 677 -24.67 27.78 -12.46
C ALA A 677 -24.89 29.31 -12.49
N HIS A 678 -24.32 30.05 -11.54
CA HIS A 678 -24.34 31.52 -11.52
C HIS A 678 -23.58 32.16 -12.68
N LEU A 679 -22.35 31.71 -12.95
CA LEU A 679 -21.58 32.19 -14.09
C LEU A 679 -22.29 31.88 -15.42
N VAL A 680 -23.05 30.79 -15.46
CA VAL A 680 -23.83 30.39 -16.62
C VAL A 680 -25.09 31.25 -16.81
N SER A 681 -25.76 31.66 -15.71
CA SER A 681 -26.88 32.61 -15.76
C SER A 681 -26.47 34.00 -16.20
N ASP A 682 -25.22 34.40 -15.95
CA ASP A 682 -24.65 35.67 -16.42
C ASP A 682 -24.30 35.65 -17.93
N GLY A 683 -24.59 34.55 -18.63
CA GLY A 683 -24.39 34.42 -20.08
C GLY A 683 -22.99 33.96 -20.53
N LEU A 684 -22.10 33.58 -19.61
CA LEU A 684 -20.71 33.22 -19.96
C LEU A 684 -20.60 31.85 -20.66
N THR A 685 -19.92 31.76 -21.79
CA THR A 685 -19.68 30.49 -22.49
C THR A 685 -18.88 29.49 -21.63
N ASN A 686 -18.97 28.19 -21.91
CA ASN A 686 -18.27 27.15 -21.13
C ASN A 686 -16.75 27.34 -21.10
N ARG A 687 -16.16 27.93 -22.15
CA ARG A 687 -14.73 28.30 -22.18
C ARG A 687 -14.40 29.47 -21.25
N GLN A 688 -15.30 30.45 -21.12
CA GLN A 688 -15.14 31.59 -20.21
C GLN A 688 -15.35 31.16 -18.76
N VAL A 689 -16.35 30.33 -18.48
CA VAL A 689 -16.58 29.73 -17.16
C VAL A 689 -15.36 28.91 -16.74
N ALA A 690 -14.88 28.01 -17.62
CA ALA A 690 -13.68 27.20 -17.40
C ALA A 690 -12.46 28.04 -16.97
N ARG A 691 -12.20 29.17 -17.64
CA ARG A 691 -11.11 30.08 -17.26
C ARG A 691 -11.31 30.74 -15.89
N ARG A 692 -12.55 31.00 -15.49
CA ARG A 692 -12.88 31.75 -14.27
C ARG A 692 -12.92 30.86 -13.02
N VAL A 693 -13.20 29.57 -13.19
CA VAL A 693 -13.12 28.55 -12.12
C VAL A 693 -11.89 27.65 -12.21
N SER A 694 -10.93 27.98 -13.08
CA SER A 694 -9.70 27.20 -13.31
C SER A 694 -9.93 25.72 -13.64
N LEU A 695 -10.95 25.42 -14.44
CA LEU A 695 -11.30 24.07 -14.92
C LEU A 695 -11.16 23.96 -16.44
N SER A 696 -11.15 22.72 -16.98
CA SER A 696 -11.22 22.53 -18.43
C SER A 696 -12.66 22.76 -18.95
N PRO A 697 -12.86 23.18 -20.22
CA PRO A 697 -14.20 23.27 -20.82
C PRO A 697 -14.98 21.94 -20.81
N HIS A 698 -14.27 20.81 -20.84
CA HIS A 698 -14.87 19.48 -20.75
C HIS A 698 -15.40 19.20 -19.35
N THR A 699 -14.67 19.62 -18.31
CA THR A 699 -15.08 19.52 -16.91
C THR A 699 -16.31 20.41 -16.62
N VAL A 700 -16.37 21.61 -17.18
CA VAL A 700 -17.56 22.48 -17.08
C VAL A 700 -18.79 21.82 -17.74
N ASN A 701 -18.62 21.17 -18.90
CA ASN A 701 -19.70 20.40 -19.53
C ASN A 701 -20.19 19.24 -18.66
N TYR A 702 -19.27 18.56 -17.97
CA TYR A 702 -19.61 17.50 -17.03
C TYR A 702 -20.43 18.04 -15.85
N HIS A 703 -20.01 19.14 -15.24
CA HIS A 703 -20.76 19.78 -14.15
C HIS A 703 -22.12 20.31 -14.61
N LEU A 704 -22.23 20.87 -15.82
CA LEU A 704 -23.51 21.31 -16.37
C LEU A 704 -24.53 20.16 -16.53
N ARG A 705 -24.08 18.97 -16.98
CA ARG A 705 -24.95 17.79 -17.04
C ARG A 705 -25.40 17.35 -15.65
N ALA A 706 -24.53 17.45 -14.65
CA ALA A 706 -24.88 17.16 -13.27
C ALA A 706 -25.88 18.18 -12.71
N ILE A 707 -25.69 19.48 -12.99
CA ILE A 707 -26.61 20.57 -12.62
C ILE A 707 -27.98 20.36 -13.26
N PHE A 708 -28.04 20.07 -14.56
CA PHE A 708 -29.30 19.81 -15.27
C PHE A 708 -30.08 18.65 -14.65
N ARG A 709 -29.38 17.55 -14.36
CA ARG A 709 -29.98 16.38 -13.70
C ARG A 709 -30.46 16.69 -12.28
N LYS A 710 -29.70 17.46 -11.50
CA LYS A 710 -30.04 17.82 -10.12
C LYS A 710 -31.16 18.85 -10.03
N LEU A 711 -31.27 19.75 -11.00
CA LEU A 711 -32.34 20.76 -11.06
C LEU A 711 -33.58 20.28 -11.85
N GLY A 712 -33.50 19.14 -12.54
CA GLY A 712 -34.61 18.62 -13.36
C GLY A 712 -34.89 19.46 -14.62
N ILE A 713 -33.88 20.16 -15.14
CA ILE A 713 -33.99 21.09 -16.26
C ILE A 713 -33.25 20.57 -17.49
N GLY A 714 -33.76 20.90 -18.68
CA GLY A 714 -33.24 20.40 -19.95
C GLY A 714 -32.28 21.36 -20.66
N SER A 715 -32.21 22.62 -20.23
CA SER A 715 -31.45 23.64 -20.96
C SER A 715 -30.72 24.64 -20.09
N ARG A 716 -29.66 25.21 -20.69
CA ARG A 716 -28.88 26.30 -20.11
C ARG A 716 -29.71 27.56 -19.84
N VAL A 717 -30.73 27.81 -20.68
CA VAL A 717 -31.66 28.94 -20.53
C VAL A 717 -32.58 28.73 -19.31
N GLU A 718 -32.96 27.47 -19.04
CA GLU A 718 -33.73 27.12 -17.84
C GLU A 718 -32.93 27.31 -16.55
N VAL A 719 -31.59 27.11 -16.56
CA VAL A 719 -30.74 27.45 -15.39
C VAL A 719 -30.88 28.93 -15.02
N ALA A 720 -30.80 29.82 -16.02
CA ALA A 720 -30.89 31.26 -15.81
C ALA A 720 -32.26 31.69 -15.25
N ARG A 721 -33.34 31.06 -15.73
CA ARG A 721 -34.71 31.28 -15.21
C ARG A 721 -34.91 30.71 -13.80
N HIS A 722 -34.31 29.55 -13.52
CA HIS A 722 -34.42 28.90 -12.21
C HIS A 722 -33.74 29.73 -11.11
N ILE A 723 -32.63 30.40 -11.42
CA ILE A 723 -31.89 31.27 -10.49
C ILE A 723 -32.66 32.56 -10.20
N THR A 724 -33.34 33.14 -11.20
CA THR A 724 -34.14 34.37 -11.01
C THR A 724 -35.44 34.16 -10.23
N HIS A 725 -35.92 32.92 -10.10
CA HIS A 725 -37.12 32.58 -9.30
C HIS A 725 -36.79 32.04 -7.90
N SER A 726 -35.50 31.84 -7.58
CA SER A 726 -35.03 31.29 -6.29
C SER A 726 -34.28 32.32 -5.43
N ALA A 727 -34.28 33.60 -5.84
CA ALA A 727 -33.76 34.76 -5.11
C ALA A 727 -34.93 35.67 -4.74
#